data_AF-A7I4Q5-F1
#
_entry.id   AF-A7I4Q5-F1
#
_cell.length_a   1.000
_cell.length_b   1.000
_cell.length_c   1.000
_cell.angle_alpha   90.00
_cell.angle_beta   90.00
_cell.angle_gamma   90.00
#
_symmetry.space_group_name_H-M   'P 1'
#
loop_
_entity.id
_entity.type
_entity.pdbx_description
1 polymer ?
#
loop_
_entity_poly.entity_id
_entity_poly.type
_entity_poly.pdbx_seq_one_letter_code
_entity_poly.pdbx_strand_id
1 'polypeptide(L)'
;MRPPGTGEFGETAVPVLAGPEAALYNDLCTWREQLARSIARTHIGMRSSRIGQAANQVLFSLLALAIAEDRHLVDPGTVWTIAETGDGESCLPEILSTFGDLWAGTDGTAGTGRNPEGIPVIDDALIREIAGRLTGADRPYDLSQIPLASVAAILDRYLTRTVRRSAAHQAIVIDRPETGAWQVEITPALADYAAGRTLAAVCAGRSPDDPLPLRVIDPACGAGRMLLAAYRYLRSLPGNDEPSDLLRHTLHGIDPDPHAVAAARMMLALAACSDRDGSANSPEFIPAFREYLAILSATIQCGNALVGPTIADDESWAFCPVRERHELRPFAWQEYFPEVLLPGGFDAVLCCPPEYPVPAREWLRQYFQRHYTVYDPGAGLSAYVVEKSLAILRPYGVAGIVGSDRWLRARSGAPLRTFLLGRQPEEILTAGKDSCFLLMANARTFRPFIVRNAGPAPAGADAIREIPGFPVDPRDLAAGGWVFRDTRGKRLVEKISRDTTPLGEYVLGEIRYGAGTRPVPSSHGGRDRIIFSASAVPPRFELAGNRAAPGPGTGIIMSGSRYLLGLLNSRLAEFLFHSIWEETGDPGDVVALFPVATPDFDDPVQAARHGRLESLVTERLALARHRTLARSPRELQAINAEMVSTEKQIESLVYGIYGLSMDEISFVESSLPSEKPLSSGKRS
;
A
#
# COMPACT_ATOMS: atom_id res chain seq x y z
N MET A 1 35.49 -10.50 24.24
CA MET A 1 34.19 -9.80 24.04
C MET A 1 33.74 -10.08 22.62
N ARG A 2 32.64 -10.85 22.45
CA ARG A 2 32.03 -11.10 21.14
C ARG A 2 31.28 -9.85 20.67
N PRO A 3 31.22 -9.54 19.37
CA PRO A 3 30.39 -8.45 18.88
C PRO A 3 28.92 -8.72 19.23
N PRO A 4 28.11 -7.69 19.54
CA PRO A 4 26.70 -7.86 19.83
C PRO A 4 26.00 -8.48 18.62
N GLY A 5 25.14 -9.46 18.91
CA GLY A 5 24.54 -10.37 17.94
C GLY A 5 23.98 -9.66 16.72
N THR A 6 24.47 -10.08 15.56
CA THR A 6 23.70 -10.08 14.32
C THR A 6 22.40 -10.82 14.63
N GLY A 7 21.31 -10.08 14.86
CA GLY A 7 19.98 -10.66 14.80
C GLY A 7 19.89 -11.44 13.50
N GLU A 8 19.40 -12.68 13.58
CA GLU A 8 19.15 -13.51 12.41
C GLU A 8 18.40 -12.67 11.38
N PHE A 9 19.11 -12.25 10.34
CA PHE A 9 18.50 -11.64 9.17
C PHE A 9 17.70 -12.77 8.54
N GLY A 10 16.41 -12.86 8.86
CA GLY A 10 15.47 -13.65 8.08
C GLY A 10 15.70 -13.25 6.63
N GLU A 11 16.03 -14.22 5.78
CA GLU A 11 16.16 -14.04 4.35
C GLU A 11 14.88 -13.39 3.85
N THR A 12 14.89 -12.06 3.69
CA THR A 12 13.83 -11.34 3.00
C THR A 12 13.91 -11.81 1.56
N ALA A 13 13.05 -12.77 1.23
CA ALA A 13 12.96 -13.37 -0.08
C ALA A 13 12.69 -12.26 -1.11
N VAL A 14 13.73 -11.91 -1.87
CA VAL A 14 13.60 -11.17 -3.12
C VAL A 14 12.53 -11.89 -3.94
N PRO A 15 11.54 -11.19 -4.53
CA PRO A 15 10.53 -11.83 -5.37
C PRO A 15 11.22 -12.81 -6.31
N VAL A 16 10.80 -14.07 -6.25
CA VAL A 16 11.23 -15.06 -7.22
C VAL A 16 10.59 -14.62 -8.53
N LEU A 17 11.37 -13.93 -9.37
CA LEU A 17 11.00 -13.75 -10.77
C LEU A 17 10.69 -15.15 -11.29
N ALA A 18 9.54 -15.31 -11.93
CA ALA A 18 9.08 -16.59 -12.47
C ALA A 18 8.84 -16.44 -13.97
N GLY A 19 8.88 -17.55 -14.69
CA GLY A 19 8.50 -17.59 -16.11
C GLY A 19 9.27 -16.59 -16.99
N PRO A 20 8.58 -15.84 -17.88
CA PRO A 20 9.19 -14.89 -18.81
C PRO A 20 10.08 -13.83 -18.15
N GLU A 21 9.68 -13.27 -17.01
CA GLU A 21 10.44 -12.24 -16.30
C GLU A 21 11.78 -12.77 -15.75
N ALA A 22 11.79 -14.02 -15.27
CA ALA A 22 13.01 -14.68 -14.80
C ALA A 22 14.00 -14.91 -15.95
N ALA A 23 13.48 -15.37 -17.08
CA ALA A 23 14.27 -15.62 -18.27
C ALA A 23 14.89 -14.31 -18.81
N LEU A 24 14.11 -13.23 -18.90
CA LEU A 24 14.62 -11.91 -19.31
C LEU A 24 15.70 -11.39 -18.37
N TYR A 25 15.50 -11.48 -17.04
CA TYR A 25 16.51 -11.08 -16.05
C TYR A 25 17.82 -11.86 -16.20
N ASN A 26 17.73 -13.18 -16.41
CA ASN A 26 18.91 -14.04 -16.57
C ASN A 26 19.68 -13.73 -17.85
N ASP A 27 18.97 -13.52 -18.97
CA ASP A 27 19.57 -13.13 -20.25
C ASP A 27 20.29 -11.77 -20.10
N LEU A 28 19.63 -10.75 -19.54
CA LEU A 28 20.23 -9.43 -19.28
C LEU A 28 21.51 -9.52 -18.41
N CYS A 29 21.48 -10.32 -17.35
CA CYS A 29 22.65 -10.51 -16.49
C CYS A 29 23.81 -11.17 -17.24
N THR A 30 23.51 -12.19 -18.04
CA THR A 30 24.49 -12.95 -18.82
C THR A 30 25.14 -12.06 -19.88
N TRP A 31 24.33 -11.33 -20.64
CA TRP A 31 24.84 -10.43 -21.67
C TRP A 31 25.64 -9.28 -21.09
N ARG A 32 25.27 -8.72 -19.93
CA ARG A 32 26.10 -7.70 -19.27
C ARG A 32 27.49 -8.22 -18.98
N GLU A 33 27.59 -9.45 -18.46
CA GLU A 33 28.87 -10.05 -18.16
C GLU A 33 29.70 -10.32 -19.43
N GLN A 34 29.07 -10.85 -20.48
CA GLN A 34 29.72 -11.08 -21.77
C GLN A 34 30.22 -9.77 -22.41
N LEU A 35 29.38 -8.73 -22.44
CA LEU A 35 29.75 -7.40 -22.94
C LEU A 35 30.88 -6.80 -22.12
N ALA A 36 30.79 -6.85 -20.79
CA ALA A 36 31.84 -6.33 -19.92
C ALA A 36 33.17 -7.05 -20.13
N ARG A 37 33.16 -8.38 -20.29
CA ARG A 37 34.36 -9.19 -20.61
C ARG A 37 34.93 -8.83 -21.98
N SER A 38 34.06 -8.67 -22.98
CA SER A 38 34.46 -8.29 -24.34
C SER A 38 35.16 -6.92 -24.35
N ILE A 39 34.54 -5.91 -23.75
CA ILE A 39 35.09 -4.54 -23.62
C ILE A 39 36.40 -4.54 -22.81
N ALA A 40 36.46 -5.27 -21.69
CA ALA A 40 37.66 -5.31 -20.85
C ALA A 40 38.87 -5.96 -21.55
N ARG A 41 38.61 -6.89 -22.48
CA ARG A 41 39.62 -7.57 -23.29
C ARG A 41 40.16 -6.65 -24.39
N THR A 42 39.32 -5.85 -25.02
CA THR A 42 39.71 -4.93 -26.11
C THR A 42 40.29 -3.62 -25.60
N HIS A 43 39.92 -3.17 -24.39
CA HIS A 43 40.35 -1.88 -23.80
C HIS A 43 41.12 -2.07 -22.50
N ILE A 44 42.38 -2.49 -22.61
CA ILE A 44 43.25 -2.70 -21.45
C ILE A 44 43.44 -1.39 -20.67
N GLY A 45 43.02 -1.39 -19.41
CA GLY A 45 43.21 -0.25 -18.50
C GLY A 45 41.96 0.59 -18.30
N MET A 46 40.89 0.34 -19.07
CA MET A 46 39.59 0.99 -18.87
C MET A 46 39.05 0.73 -17.45
N ARG A 47 38.50 1.77 -16.83
CA ARG A 47 37.92 1.69 -15.48
C ARG A 47 36.67 0.84 -15.48
N SER A 48 36.43 0.10 -14.39
CA SER A 48 35.25 -0.77 -14.25
C SER A 48 33.92 -0.01 -14.41
N SER A 49 33.85 1.24 -13.93
CA SER A 49 32.67 2.09 -14.11
C SER A 49 32.38 2.38 -15.59
N ARG A 50 33.41 2.66 -16.39
CA ARG A 50 33.27 2.93 -17.83
C ARG A 50 32.90 1.66 -18.61
N ILE A 51 33.49 0.51 -18.26
CA ILE A 51 33.13 -0.79 -18.84
C ILE A 51 31.64 -1.09 -18.57
N GLY A 52 31.21 -0.94 -17.31
CA GLY A 52 29.81 -1.14 -16.92
C GLY A 52 28.87 -0.18 -17.64
N GLN A 53 29.27 1.09 -17.77
CA GLN A 53 28.49 2.09 -18.49
C GLN A 53 28.28 1.72 -19.96
N ALA A 54 29.36 1.36 -20.67
CA ALA A 54 29.26 0.96 -22.07
C ALA A 54 28.42 -0.30 -22.26
N ALA A 55 28.56 -1.30 -21.39
CA ALA A 55 27.73 -2.51 -21.45
C ALA A 55 26.23 -2.18 -21.27
N ASN A 56 25.89 -1.32 -20.30
CA ASN A 56 24.50 -0.88 -20.08
C ASN A 56 23.96 -0.03 -21.25
N GLN A 57 24.80 0.81 -21.85
CA GLN A 57 24.45 1.59 -23.04
C GLN A 57 23.99 0.69 -24.19
N VAL A 58 24.72 -0.38 -24.47
CA VAL A 58 24.31 -1.34 -25.51
C VAL A 58 23.03 -2.07 -25.11
N LEU A 59 22.99 -2.63 -23.90
CA LEU A 59 21.87 -3.48 -23.49
C LEU A 59 20.55 -2.73 -23.40
N PHE A 60 20.53 -1.54 -22.82
CA PHE A 60 19.28 -0.80 -22.68
C PHE A 60 18.79 -0.28 -24.03
N SER A 61 19.71 0.07 -24.95
CA SER A 61 19.34 0.47 -26.31
C SER A 61 18.71 -0.68 -27.09
N LEU A 62 19.33 -1.87 -27.06
CA LEU A 62 18.78 -3.08 -27.69
C LEU A 62 17.46 -3.50 -27.05
N LEU A 63 17.37 -3.45 -25.72
CA LEU A 63 16.14 -3.77 -25.00
C LEU A 63 15.00 -2.79 -25.35
N ALA A 64 15.28 -1.49 -25.44
CA ALA A 64 14.28 -0.49 -25.81
C ALA A 64 13.75 -0.73 -27.22
N LEU A 65 14.65 -0.98 -28.19
CA LEU A 65 14.24 -1.32 -29.56
C LEU A 65 13.46 -2.62 -29.62
N ALA A 66 13.88 -3.66 -28.93
CA ALA A 66 13.17 -4.94 -28.91
C ALA A 66 11.76 -4.80 -28.29
N ILE A 67 11.61 -4.00 -27.22
CA ILE A 67 10.30 -3.69 -26.66
C ILE A 67 9.45 -2.89 -27.66
N ALA A 68 10.05 -1.92 -28.36
CA ALA A 68 9.36 -1.11 -29.35
C ALA A 68 8.89 -1.96 -30.55
N GLU A 69 9.71 -2.90 -31.01
CA GLU A 69 9.40 -3.82 -32.09
C GLU A 69 8.25 -4.77 -31.72
N ASP A 70 8.32 -5.40 -30.53
CA ASP A 70 7.28 -6.30 -30.02
C ASP A 70 5.93 -5.60 -29.80
N ARG A 71 5.95 -4.29 -29.53
CA ARG A 71 4.74 -3.48 -29.38
C ARG A 71 4.33 -2.75 -30.66
N HIS A 72 4.92 -3.10 -31.79
CA HIS A 72 4.59 -2.53 -33.11
C HIS A 72 4.73 -1.00 -33.19
N LEU A 73 5.69 -0.46 -32.42
CA LEU A 73 6.08 0.95 -32.49
C LEU A 73 7.08 1.20 -33.62
N VAL A 74 7.87 0.18 -33.98
CA VAL A 74 8.78 0.15 -35.13
C VAL A 74 8.49 -1.09 -35.98
N ASP A 75 8.98 -1.11 -37.22
CA ASP A 75 8.77 -2.22 -38.12
C ASP A 75 9.40 -3.52 -37.58
N PRO A 76 8.72 -4.68 -37.70
CA PRO A 76 9.32 -5.97 -37.38
C PRO A 76 10.63 -6.21 -38.14
N GLY A 77 11.65 -6.72 -37.45
CA GLY A 77 12.98 -6.91 -37.98
C GLY A 77 13.91 -5.70 -37.82
N THR A 78 13.45 -4.55 -37.31
CA THR A 78 14.29 -3.35 -37.12
C THR A 78 15.54 -3.65 -36.29
N VAL A 79 15.41 -4.34 -35.16
CA VAL A 79 16.55 -4.73 -34.31
C VAL A 79 17.54 -5.61 -35.07
N TRP A 80 17.03 -6.55 -35.87
CA TRP A 80 17.85 -7.46 -36.66
C TRP A 80 18.56 -6.75 -37.82
N THR A 81 17.87 -5.87 -38.54
CA THR A 81 18.44 -5.08 -39.64
C THR A 81 19.56 -4.17 -39.15
N ILE A 82 19.37 -3.51 -38.00
CA ILE A 82 20.44 -2.70 -37.39
C ILE A 82 21.62 -3.61 -37.00
N ALA A 83 21.37 -4.83 -36.53
CA ALA A 83 22.43 -5.78 -36.22
C ALA A 83 23.14 -6.38 -37.46
N GLU A 84 22.49 -6.40 -38.63
CA GLU A 84 23.00 -7.00 -39.88
C GLU A 84 23.69 -6.03 -40.85
N THR A 85 23.35 -4.74 -40.85
CA THR A 85 23.85 -3.72 -41.80
C THR A 85 25.37 -3.43 -41.74
N GLY A 86 26.14 -4.23 -41.00
CA GLY A 86 27.59 -4.16 -40.86
C GLY A 86 28.39 -4.76 -42.02
N ASP A 87 28.24 -4.22 -43.23
CA ASP A 87 29.19 -4.47 -44.33
C ASP A 87 30.54 -3.75 -44.07
N GLY A 88 31.20 -4.08 -42.95
CA GLY A 88 32.55 -3.66 -42.58
C GLY A 88 32.68 -2.51 -41.56
N GLU A 89 31.59 -1.84 -41.18
CA GLU A 89 31.55 -0.83 -40.12
C GLU A 89 30.63 -1.30 -38.98
N SER A 90 31.05 -1.11 -37.71
CA SER A 90 30.28 -1.57 -36.54
C SER A 90 28.87 -0.94 -36.52
N CYS A 91 27.84 -1.72 -36.21
CA CYS A 91 26.44 -1.26 -36.09
C CYS A 91 26.15 -0.49 -34.78
N LEU A 92 27.11 -0.49 -33.86
CA LEU A 92 27.00 0.11 -32.54
C LEU A 92 26.79 1.64 -32.52
N PRO A 93 27.43 2.44 -33.41
CA PRO A 93 27.23 3.88 -33.44
C PRO A 93 25.78 4.28 -33.77
N GLU A 94 25.11 3.56 -34.66
CA GLU A 94 23.73 3.86 -35.04
C GLU A 94 22.76 3.59 -33.88
N ILE A 95 22.88 2.42 -33.25
CA ILE A 95 22.13 2.05 -32.04
C ILE A 95 22.34 3.11 -30.95
N LEU A 96 23.59 3.44 -30.64
CA LEU A 96 23.89 4.35 -29.53
C LEU A 96 23.59 5.82 -29.85
N SER A 97 23.64 6.22 -31.12
CA SER A 97 23.19 7.55 -31.52
C SER A 97 21.70 7.75 -31.22
N THR A 98 20.91 6.68 -31.34
CA THR A 98 19.45 6.67 -31.13
C THR A 98 19.07 6.83 -29.67
N PHE A 99 19.80 6.15 -28.78
CA PHE A 99 19.47 6.07 -27.35
C PHE A 99 20.45 6.81 -26.45
N GLY A 100 21.41 7.56 -27.01
CA GLY A 100 22.44 8.27 -26.26
C GLY A 100 21.88 9.22 -25.21
N ASP A 101 20.73 9.83 -25.49
CA ASP A 101 20.07 10.81 -24.62
C ASP A 101 19.52 10.20 -23.32
N LEU A 102 19.42 8.86 -23.24
CA LEU A 102 19.07 8.17 -21.99
C LEU A 102 19.99 8.59 -20.84
N TRP A 103 21.29 8.82 -21.12
CA TRP A 103 22.29 9.23 -20.14
C TRP A 103 22.61 10.73 -20.16
N ALA A 104 21.89 11.54 -20.93
CA ALA A 104 22.15 12.98 -21.02
C ALA A 104 22.15 13.64 -19.63
N GLY A 105 23.20 14.41 -19.33
CA GLY A 105 23.37 15.12 -18.05
C GLY A 105 23.66 14.25 -16.82
N THR A 106 23.82 12.93 -16.97
CA THR A 106 24.03 12.02 -15.83
C THR A 106 25.47 11.96 -15.31
N ASP A 107 26.41 12.61 -15.99
CA ASP A 107 27.83 12.73 -15.64
C ASP A 107 28.16 14.03 -14.87
N GLY A 108 27.14 14.85 -14.56
CA GLY A 108 27.30 16.13 -13.90
C GLY A 108 27.63 17.30 -14.84
N THR A 109 27.66 17.06 -16.16
CA THR A 109 27.76 18.13 -17.17
C THR A 109 26.36 18.57 -17.59
N ALA A 110 25.83 19.59 -16.91
CA ALA A 110 24.60 20.23 -17.35
C ALA A 110 24.81 20.86 -18.74
N GLY A 111 24.08 20.39 -19.75
CA GLY A 111 23.94 21.09 -21.03
C GLY A 111 24.93 20.76 -22.16
N THR A 112 25.83 19.78 -22.02
CA THR A 112 26.62 19.27 -23.16
C THR A 112 26.34 17.81 -23.37
N GLY A 113 25.32 17.48 -24.18
CA GLY A 113 24.89 16.11 -24.51
C GLY A 113 25.91 15.27 -25.31
N ARG A 114 27.20 15.35 -25.00
CA ARG A 114 28.23 14.51 -25.59
C ARG A 114 28.86 13.64 -24.52
N ASN A 115 28.68 12.33 -24.66
CA ASN A 115 29.49 11.31 -24.02
C ASN A 115 30.98 11.68 -24.28
N PRO A 116 31.74 12.15 -23.26
CA PRO A 116 33.04 12.79 -23.49
C PRO A 116 34.13 11.81 -23.95
N GLU A 117 33.86 10.50 -23.84
CA GLU A 117 34.71 9.43 -24.35
C GLU A 117 33.92 8.66 -25.41
N GLY A 118 34.55 8.35 -26.54
CA GLY A 118 33.95 7.54 -27.60
C GLY A 118 33.43 6.19 -27.09
N ILE A 119 32.54 5.60 -27.87
CA ILE A 119 31.98 4.27 -27.60
C ILE A 119 33.13 3.24 -27.72
N PRO A 120 33.35 2.37 -26.71
CA PRO A 120 34.38 1.36 -26.82
C PRO A 120 34.02 0.32 -27.89
N VAL A 121 35.04 -0.18 -28.59
CA VAL A 121 34.91 -1.30 -29.53
C VAL A 121 34.36 -2.54 -28.81
N ILE A 122 33.24 -3.04 -29.32
CA ILE A 122 32.56 -4.26 -28.89
C ILE A 122 32.52 -5.22 -30.08
N ASP A 123 32.50 -6.52 -29.80
CA ASP A 123 32.41 -7.56 -30.82
C ASP A 123 31.01 -7.60 -31.45
N ASP A 124 30.90 -7.31 -32.75
CA ASP A 124 29.63 -7.31 -33.49
C ASP A 124 28.97 -8.70 -33.51
N ALA A 125 29.74 -9.79 -33.34
CA ALA A 125 29.15 -11.12 -33.21
C ALA A 125 28.31 -11.26 -31.93
N LEU A 126 28.78 -10.65 -30.82
CA LEU A 126 28.05 -10.65 -29.55
C LEU A 126 26.80 -9.76 -29.65
N ILE A 127 26.87 -8.61 -30.35
CA ILE A 127 25.71 -7.75 -30.58
C ILE A 127 24.62 -8.51 -31.37
N ARG A 128 25.01 -9.24 -32.41
CA ARG A 128 24.10 -10.09 -33.20
C ARG A 128 23.50 -11.24 -32.39
N GLU A 129 24.29 -11.87 -31.51
CA GLU A 129 23.79 -12.92 -30.60
C GLU A 129 22.69 -12.36 -29.68
N ILE A 130 22.93 -11.20 -29.07
CA ILE A 130 21.95 -10.54 -28.18
C ILE A 130 20.70 -10.15 -28.96
N ALA A 131 20.86 -9.49 -30.11
CA ALA A 131 19.75 -9.08 -30.98
C ALA A 131 18.91 -10.29 -31.40
N GLY A 132 19.54 -11.36 -31.89
CA GLY A 132 18.85 -12.58 -32.31
C GLY A 132 18.13 -13.30 -31.18
N ARG A 133 18.64 -13.25 -29.95
CA ARG A 133 17.96 -13.82 -28.78
C ARG A 133 16.81 -12.93 -28.29
N LEU A 134 16.90 -11.61 -28.45
CA LEU A 134 15.83 -10.67 -28.12
C LEU A 134 14.65 -10.74 -29.09
N THR A 135 14.88 -10.97 -30.39
CA THR A 135 13.83 -10.94 -31.44
C THR A 135 13.53 -12.30 -32.08
N GLY A 136 14.31 -13.34 -31.80
CA GLY A 136 14.14 -14.66 -32.40
C GLY A 136 12.85 -15.37 -31.98
N ALA A 137 12.31 -16.22 -32.86
CA ALA A 137 11.04 -16.93 -32.66
C ALA A 137 11.04 -17.88 -31.44
N ASP A 138 12.20 -18.42 -31.06
CA ASP A 138 12.36 -19.38 -29.96
C ASP A 138 12.68 -18.73 -28.60
N ARG A 139 12.53 -17.41 -28.48
CA ARG A 139 12.79 -16.69 -27.22
C ARG A 139 11.80 -17.10 -26.11
N PRO A 140 12.24 -17.15 -24.84
CA PRO A 140 11.40 -17.63 -23.73
C PRO A 140 10.43 -16.58 -23.16
N TYR A 141 10.37 -15.38 -23.76
CA TYR A 141 9.54 -14.26 -23.32
C TYR A 141 9.02 -13.46 -24.52
N ASP A 142 7.84 -12.86 -24.37
CA ASP A 142 7.27 -11.89 -25.30
C ASP A 142 7.23 -10.52 -24.62
N LEU A 143 7.98 -9.54 -25.12
CA LEU A 143 8.10 -8.23 -24.47
C LEU A 143 6.83 -7.38 -24.64
N SER A 144 5.93 -7.75 -25.56
CA SER A 144 4.60 -7.14 -25.66
C SER A 144 3.73 -7.51 -24.45
N GLN A 145 3.92 -8.71 -23.90
CA GLN A 145 3.12 -9.25 -22.78
C GLN A 145 3.72 -8.91 -21.42
N ILE A 146 5.02 -8.62 -21.33
CA ILE A 146 5.65 -8.19 -20.08
C ILE A 146 5.32 -6.70 -19.84
N PRO A 147 4.63 -6.33 -18.74
CA PRO A 147 4.35 -4.93 -18.43
C PRO A 147 5.65 -4.14 -18.23
N LEU A 148 5.67 -2.87 -18.67
CA LEU A 148 6.83 -1.98 -18.45
C LEU A 148 7.22 -1.87 -16.97
N ALA A 149 6.25 -1.89 -16.06
CA ALA A 149 6.51 -1.88 -14.61
C ALA A 149 7.27 -3.15 -14.14
N SER A 150 7.06 -4.29 -14.78
CA SER A 150 7.80 -5.54 -14.52
C SER A 150 9.21 -5.46 -15.10
N VAL A 151 9.39 -4.88 -16.30
CA VAL A 151 10.72 -4.63 -16.87
C VAL A 151 11.53 -3.67 -15.97
N ALA A 152 10.91 -2.59 -15.48
CA ALA A 152 11.54 -1.69 -14.52
C ALA A 152 11.96 -2.42 -13.23
N ALA A 153 11.13 -3.33 -12.69
CA ALA A 153 11.50 -4.16 -11.54
C ALA A 153 12.68 -5.11 -11.82
N ILE A 154 12.73 -5.69 -13.03
CA ILE A 154 13.87 -6.49 -13.49
C ILE A 154 15.14 -5.63 -13.53
N LEU A 155 15.04 -4.40 -14.04
CA LEU A 155 16.17 -3.47 -14.12
C LEU A 155 16.65 -3.00 -12.75
N ASP A 156 15.74 -2.71 -11.80
CA ASP A 156 16.10 -2.41 -10.41
C ASP A 156 16.91 -3.56 -9.79
N ARG A 157 16.46 -4.81 -10.00
CA ARG A 157 17.20 -6.00 -9.54
C ARG A 157 18.54 -6.15 -10.27
N TYR A 158 18.56 -5.95 -11.58
CA TYR A 158 19.78 -6.03 -12.41
C TYR A 158 20.85 -5.02 -11.96
N LEU A 159 20.45 -3.82 -11.55
CA LEU A 159 21.33 -2.73 -11.10
C LEU A 159 21.83 -2.90 -9.66
N THR A 160 21.32 -3.87 -8.89
CA THR A 160 21.93 -4.28 -7.60
C THR A 160 23.33 -4.86 -7.76
N ARG A 161 23.72 -5.20 -8.98
CA ARG A 161 25.03 -5.75 -9.33
C ARG A 161 25.85 -4.73 -10.13
N THR A 162 27.17 -4.82 -10.03
CA THR A 162 28.10 -3.90 -10.68
C THR A 162 29.27 -4.63 -11.33
N VAL A 163 29.83 -4.03 -12.38
CA VAL A 163 31.02 -4.56 -13.05
C VAL A 163 32.26 -4.20 -12.24
N ARG A 164 33.14 -5.17 -12.02
CA ARG A 164 34.47 -4.98 -11.44
C ARG A 164 35.51 -5.72 -12.27
N ARG A 165 36.76 -5.25 -12.23
CA ARG A 165 37.88 -6.02 -12.77
C ARG A 165 38.43 -6.93 -11.69
N SER A 166 38.63 -8.20 -12.03
CA SER A 166 39.31 -9.17 -11.18
C SER A 166 40.82 -8.89 -11.13
N ALA A 167 41.53 -9.58 -10.24
CA ALA A 167 42.99 -9.55 -10.17
C ALA A 167 43.65 -10.04 -11.48
N ALA A 168 42.95 -10.89 -12.26
CA ALA A 168 43.37 -11.33 -13.58
C ALA A 168 42.98 -10.35 -14.71
N HIS A 169 42.61 -9.11 -14.38
CA HIS A 169 42.18 -8.05 -15.31
C HIS A 169 40.93 -8.34 -16.14
N GLN A 170 40.20 -9.42 -15.83
CA GLN A 170 38.93 -9.78 -16.46
C GLN A 170 37.78 -9.00 -15.82
N ALA A 171 36.78 -8.60 -16.61
CA ALA A 171 35.54 -8.06 -16.05
C ALA A 171 34.68 -9.18 -15.46
N ILE A 172 34.17 -8.95 -14.25
CA ILE A 172 33.24 -9.80 -13.52
C ILE A 172 32.07 -8.95 -13.03
N VAL A 173 30.91 -9.56 -12.86
CA VAL A 173 29.71 -8.90 -12.33
C VAL A 173 29.46 -9.40 -10.90
N ILE A 174 29.57 -8.50 -9.93
CA ILE A 174 29.41 -8.81 -8.50
C ILE A 174 28.23 -8.06 -7.90
N ASP A 175 27.66 -8.57 -6.81
CA ASP A 175 26.66 -7.85 -6.04
C ASP A 175 27.26 -6.56 -5.45
N ARG A 176 26.48 -5.48 -5.45
CA ARG A 176 26.84 -4.31 -4.68
C ARG A 176 26.68 -4.70 -3.20
N PRO A 177 27.74 -4.53 -2.38
CA PRO A 177 27.71 -4.92 -0.96
C PRO A 177 26.55 -4.28 -0.18
N GLU A 178 26.06 -3.16 -0.68
CA GLU A 178 25.09 -2.30 0.00
C GLU A 178 23.63 -2.66 -0.34
N THR A 179 23.31 -3.34 -1.46
CA THR A 179 21.92 -3.39 -1.96
C THR A 179 21.26 -4.78 -2.01
N GLY A 180 22.03 -5.87 -2.01
CA GLY A 180 21.53 -7.20 -2.43
C GLY A 180 20.45 -7.86 -1.57
N ALA A 181 20.35 -7.57 -0.26
CA ALA A 181 19.45 -8.28 0.66
C ALA A 181 18.24 -7.47 1.15
N TRP A 182 18.13 -6.19 0.76
CA TRP A 182 17.27 -5.24 1.47
C TRP A 182 16.06 -4.76 0.67
N GLN A 183 15.85 -5.18 -0.58
CA GLN A 183 14.75 -4.68 -1.40
C GLN A 183 13.37 -5.14 -0.90
N VAL A 184 12.42 -4.20 -0.85
CA VAL A 184 11.00 -4.50 -0.62
C VAL A 184 10.36 -4.94 -1.92
N GLU A 185 9.63 -6.06 -1.87
CA GLU A 185 8.81 -6.53 -2.98
C GLU A 185 7.61 -5.60 -3.15
N ILE A 186 7.66 -4.71 -4.15
CA ILE A 186 6.47 -3.95 -4.54
C ILE A 186 5.76 -4.73 -5.64
N THR A 187 4.51 -5.08 -5.45
CA THR A 187 3.68 -5.65 -6.53
C THR A 187 3.14 -4.52 -7.41
N PRO A 188 2.86 -4.76 -8.72
CA PRO A 188 2.19 -3.77 -9.56
C PRO A 188 0.87 -3.26 -8.95
N ALA A 189 0.09 -4.16 -8.33
CA ALA A 189 -1.14 -3.82 -7.63
C ALA A 189 -0.93 -2.80 -6.49
N LEU A 190 0.11 -2.97 -5.68
CA LEU A 190 0.43 -2.05 -4.59
C LEU A 190 0.92 -0.70 -5.13
N ALA A 191 1.73 -0.70 -6.19
CA ALA A 191 2.20 0.53 -6.83
C ALA A 191 1.03 1.35 -7.42
N ASP A 192 0.11 0.68 -8.14
CA ASP A 192 -1.06 1.33 -8.75
C ASP A 192 -2.06 1.82 -7.69
N TYR A 193 -2.24 1.05 -6.62
CA TYR A 193 -3.01 1.49 -5.48
C TYR A 193 -2.41 2.74 -4.82
N ALA A 194 -1.10 2.72 -4.52
CA ALA A 194 -0.39 3.83 -3.91
C ALA A 194 -0.46 5.09 -4.78
N ALA A 195 -0.22 4.97 -6.09
CA ALA A 195 -0.35 6.08 -7.03
C ALA A 195 -1.76 6.68 -7.01
N GLY A 196 -2.79 5.84 -7.15
CA GLY A 196 -4.17 6.30 -7.19
C GLY A 196 -4.63 6.95 -5.88
N ARG A 197 -4.26 6.39 -4.72
CA ARG A 197 -4.60 6.97 -3.41
C ARG A 197 -3.91 8.30 -3.18
N THR A 198 -2.62 8.37 -3.52
CA THR A 198 -1.81 9.59 -3.34
C THR A 198 -2.31 10.73 -4.21
N LEU A 199 -2.48 10.48 -5.51
CA LEU A 199 -2.89 11.51 -6.45
C LEU A 199 -4.34 11.94 -6.24
N ALA A 200 -5.24 11.01 -5.90
CA ALA A 200 -6.61 11.37 -5.51
C ALA A 200 -6.65 12.25 -4.25
N ALA A 201 -5.83 11.94 -3.24
CA ALA A 201 -5.76 12.73 -2.01
C ALA A 201 -5.28 14.17 -2.27
N VAL A 202 -4.29 14.34 -3.16
CA VAL A 202 -3.83 15.67 -3.55
C VAL A 202 -4.92 16.43 -4.30
N CYS A 203 -5.56 15.81 -5.29
CA CYS A 203 -6.61 16.45 -6.07
C CYS A 203 -7.82 16.85 -5.21
N ALA A 204 -8.20 16.05 -4.21
CA ALA A 204 -9.29 16.37 -3.29
C ALA A 204 -8.98 17.59 -2.39
N GLY A 205 -7.70 17.86 -2.12
CA GLY A 205 -7.25 18.98 -1.32
C GLY A 205 -6.92 20.25 -2.11
N ARG A 206 -7.02 20.23 -3.44
CA ARG A 206 -6.65 21.39 -4.28
C ARG A 206 -7.70 22.50 -4.25
N SER A 207 -7.21 23.74 -4.17
CA SER A 207 -8.02 24.95 -4.40
C SER A 207 -8.19 25.18 -5.92
N PRO A 208 -9.29 25.82 -6.38
CA PRO A 208 -9.40 26.29 -7.76
C PRO A 208 -8.26 27.23 -8.20
N ASP A 209 -7.61 27.90 -7.24
CA ASP A 209 -6.47 28.81 -7.48
C ASP A 209 -5.10 28.10 -7.47
N ASP A 210 -5.05 26.78 -7.22
CA ASP A 210 -3.80 26.06 -7.18
C ASP A 210 -3.12 26.03 -8.56
N PRO A 211 -1.79 26.23 -8.62
CA PRO A 211 -1.07 26.21 -9.88
C PRO A 211 -1.25 24.84 -10.56
N LEU A 212 -1.76 24.89 -11.79
CA LEU A 212 -1.70 23.77 -12.72
C LEU A 212 -0.38 23.85 -13.49
N PRO A 213 0.22 22.70 -13.84
CA PRO A 213 -0.22 21.33 -13.54
C PRO A 213 0.22 20.82 -12.17
N LEU A 214 -0.25 19.62 -11.80
CA LEU A 214 0.17 18.91 -10.58
C LEU A 214 1.67 18.59 -10.65
N ARG A 215 2.44 18.75 -9.58
CA ARG A 215 3.87 18.38 -9.53
C ARG A 215 4.09 17.21 -8.60
N VAL A 216 4.43 16.06 -9.18
CA VAL A 216 4.67 14.78 -8.52
C VAL A 216 6.16 14.45 -8.59
N ILE A 217 6.75 13.98 -7.49
CA ILE A 217 8.14 13.53 -7.49
C ILE A 217 8.33 12.15 -6.84
N ASP A 218 9.25 11.38 -7.40
CA ASP A 218 9.92 10.27 -6.73
C ASP A 218 11.41 10.63 -6.47
N PRO A 219 11.81 10.96 -5.22
CA PRO A 219 13.19 11.36 -4.90
C PRO A 219 14.19 10.19 -4.83
N ALA A 220 13.74 8.95 -5.08
CA ALA A 220 14.58 7.76 -5.17
C ALA A 220 13.99 6.81 -6.24
N CYS A 221 13.92 7.28 -7.48
CA CYS A 221 13.02 6.73 -8.48
C CYS A 221 13.40 5.36 -9.04
N GLY A 222 14.65 4.91 -8.84
CA GLY A 222 15.14 3.67 -9.44
C GLY A 222 14.91 3.68 -10.96
N ALA A 223 14.49 2.54 -11.49
CA ALA A 223 14.07 2.38 -12.89
C ALA A 223 12.67 2.95 -13.20
N GLY A 224 12.07 3.75 -12.30
CA GLY A 224 10.85 4.54 -12.57
C GLY A 224 9.54 3.82 -12.30
N ARG A 225 9.52 2.80 -11.44
CA ARG A 225 8.31 1.98 -11.19
C ARG A 225 7.13 2.76 -10.62
N MET A 226 7.38 3.60 -9.62
CA MET A 226 6.33 4.45 -9.04
C MET A 226 5.91 5.56 -10.00
N LEU A 227 6.86 6.10 -10.79
CA LEU A 227 6.57 7.09 -11.83
C LEU A 227 5.70 6.52 -12.95
N LEU A 228 5.92 5.27 -13.37
CA LEU A 228 5.05 4.57 -14.32
C LEU A 228 3.63 4.36 -13.75
N ALA A 229 3.51 4.03 -12.46
CA ALA A 229 2.20 3.91 -11.81
C ALA A 229 1.47 5.26 -11.76
N ALA A 230 2.18 6.34 -11.43
CA ALA A 230 1.64 7.70 -11.47
C ALA A 230 1.22 8.10 -12.90
N TYR A 231 2.08 7.88 -13.90
CA TYR A 231 1.80 8.14 -15.30
C TYR A 231 0.51 7.45 -15.77
N ARG A 232 0.39 6.14 -15.55
CA ARG A 232 -0.80 5.37 -15.93
C ARG A 232 -2.07 5.85 -15.24
N TYR A 233 -1.99 6.17 -13.94
CA TYR A 233 -3.13 6.73 -13.22
C TYR A 233 -3.55 8.08 -13.81
N LEU A 234 -2.61 8.99 -14.06
CA LEU A 234 -2.91 10.32 -14.61
C LEU A 234 -3.49 10.23 -16.03
N ARG A 235 -2.93 9.36 -16.89
CA ARG A 235 -3.47 9.08 -18.25
C ARG A 235 -4.89 8.54 -18.23
N SER A 236 -5.28 7.84 -17.16
CA SER A 236 -6.66 7.36 -17.00
C SER A 236 -7.66 8.46 -16.62
N LEU A 237 -7.18 9.63 -16.19
CA LEU A 237 -8.03 10.77 -15.83
C LEU A 237 -8.31 11.66 -17.04
N PRO A 238 -9.52 12.26 -17.13
CA PRO A 238 -9.89 13.13 -18.23
C PRO A 238 -9.01 14.40 -18.27
N GLY A 239 -8.66 14.85 -19.47
CA GLY A 239 -7.89 16.08 -19.69
C GLY A 239 -6.37 15.92 -19.64
N ASN A 240 -5.86 14.69 -19.50
CA ASN A 240 -4.43 14.38 -19.54
C ASN A 240 -4.05 13.65 -20.84
N ASP A 241 -4.63 14.06 -21.97
CA ASP A 241 -4.56 13.34 -23.25
C ASP A 241 -3.14 13.31 -23.83
N GLU A 242 -2.38 14.39 -23.65
CA GLU A 242 -1.02 14.54 -24.16
C GLU A 242 0.04 13.98 -23.19
N PRO A 243 0.79 12.92 -23.56
CA PRO A 243 1.86 12.38 -22.71
C PRO A 243 2.96 13.41 -22.43
N SER A 244 3.27 14.26 -23.41
CA SER A 244 4.34 15.26 -23.32
C SER A 244 4.14 16.24 -22.16
N ASP A 245 2.90 16.66 -21.89
CA ASP A 245 2.56 17.57 -20.79
C ASP A 245 2.79 16.91 -19.42
N LEU A 246 2.39 15.64 -19.27
CA LEU A 246 2.63 14.88 -18.04
C LEU A 246 4.12 14.70 -17.77
N LEU A 247 4.90 14.33 -18.79
CA LEU A 247 6.34 14.11 -18.65
C LEU A 247 7.11 15.41 -18.40
N ARG A 248 6.64 16.53 -18.95
CA ARG A 248 7.32 17.83 -18.89
C ARG A 248 7.05 18.58 -17.61
N HIS A 249 5.81 18.52 -17.11
CA HIS A 249 5.37 19.40 -16.04
C HIS A 249 4.89 18.68 -14.78
N THR A 250 4.56 17.39 -14.89
CA THR A 250 3.94 16.65 -13.79
C THR A 250 4.87 15.68 -13.12
N LEU A 251 5.56 14.82 -13.87
CA LEU A 251 6.36 13.73 -13.32
C LEU A 251 7.83 14.11 -13.18
N HIS A 252 8.36 14.01 -11.97
CA HIS A 252 9.75 14.31 -11.64
C HIS A 252 10.38 13.12 -10.91
N GLY A 253 11.67 12.90 -11.11
CA GLY A 253 12.39 11.77 -10.51
C GLY A 253 13.83 12.12 -10.20
N ILE A 254 14.38 11.53 -9.14
CA ILE A 254 15.80 11.63 -8.81
C ILE A 254 16.32 10.25 -8.45
N ASP A 255 17.49 9.88 -8.99
CA ASP A 255 18.24 8.73 -8.52
C ASP A 255 19.76 8.99 -8.59
N PRO A 256 20.56 8.58 -7.60
CA PRO A 256 22.01 8.74 -7.67
C PRO A 256 22.68 7.84 -8.72
N ASP A 257 22.05 6.73 -9.13
CA ASP A 257 22.58 5.83 -10.14
C ASP A 257 22.21 6.32 -11.57
N PRO A 258 23.21 6.67 -12.40
CA PRO A 258 22.96 7.14 -13.76
C PRO A 258 22.27 6.09 -14.64
N HIS A 259 22.42 4.80 -14.34
CA HIS A 259 21.74 3.72 -15.07
C HIS A 259 20.29 3.55 -14.63
N ALA A 260 19.97 3.82 -13.37
CA ALA A 260 18.58 3.84 -12.91
C ALA A 260 17.81 5.00 -13.56
N VAL A 261 18.41 6.19 -13.60
CA VAL A 261 17.88 7.35 -14.33
C VAL A 261 17.64 7.04 -15.80
N ALA A 262 18.63 6.45 -16.49
CA ALA A 262 18.47 6.04 -17.88
C ALA A 262 17.33 5.02 -18.07
N ALA A 263 17.20 4.04 -17.18
CA ALA A 263 16.10 3.08 -17.21
C ALA A 263 14.74 3.74 -16.98
N ALA A 264 14.61 4.65 -16.00
CA ALA A 264 13.37 5.40 -15.76
C ALA A 264 12.95 6.23 -16.97
N ARG A 265 13.90 6.94 -17.60
CA ARG A 265 13.67 7.71 -18.83
C ARG A 265 13.21 6.81 -19.98
N MET A 266 13.89 5.69 -20.18
CA MET A 266 13.55 4.68 -21.19
C MET A 266 12.12 4.16 -21.00
N MET A 267 11.78 3.76 -19.77
CA MET A 267 10.47 3.20 -19.45
C MET A 267 9.33 4.22 -19.65
N LEU A 268 9.50 5.46 -19.20
CA LEU A 268 8.51 6.52 -19.37
C LEU A 268 8.34 6.91 -20.85
N ALA A 269 9.44 7.04 -21.60
CA ALA A 269 9.38 7.35 -23.02
C ALA A 269 8.73 6.22 -23.83
N LEU A 270 9.01 4.96 -23.52
CA LEU A 270 8.32 3.81 -24.13
C LEU A 270 6.82 3.83 -23.84
N ALA A 271 6.42 4.11 -22.59
CA ALA A 271 5.01 4.24 -22.23
C ALA A 271 4.32 5.38 -22.99
N ALA A 272 4.96 6.55 -23.08
CA ALA A 272 4.44 7.70 -23.80
C ALA A 272 4.36 7.49 -25.32
N CYS A 273 5.29 6.72 -25.91
CA CYS A 273 5.20 6.31 -27.30
C CYS A 273 4.05 5.33 -27.54
N SER A 274 3.82 4.37 -26.63
CA SER A 274 2.71 3.43 -26.72
C SER A 274 1.33 4.09 -26.60
N ASP A 275 1.24 5.23 -25.91
CA ASP A 275 -0.01 5.97 -25.68
C ASP A 275 -0.30 7.06 -26.73
N ARG A 276 0.60 7.29 -27.70
CA ARG A 276 0.33 8.26 -28.78
C ARG A 276 -0.79 7.74 -29.68
N ASP A 277 -1.75 8.62 -30.00
CA ASP A 277 -2.77 8.37 -31.01
C ASP A 277 -2.10 8.30 -32.40
N GLY A 278 -1.80 7.09 -32.87
CA GLY A 278 -1.19 6.84 -34.17
C GLY A 278 -1.31 5.37 -34.57
N SER A 279 -1.44 5.09 -35.87
CA SER A 279 -1.47 3.72 -36.37
C SER A 279 -0.18 2.97 -36.01
N ALA A 280 -0.31 1.68 -35.67
CA ALA A 280 0.82 0.76 -35.56
C ALA A 280 1.80 0.94 -36.75
N ASN A 281 3.10 0.90 -36.47
CA ASN A 281 4.21 1.14 -37.41
C ASN A 281 4.28 2.57 -37.99
N SER A 282 4.12 3.61 -37.14
CA SER A 282 4.41 4.97 -37.59
C SER A 282 5.94 5.17 -37.80
N PRO A 283 6.40 5.78 -38.91
CA PRO A 283 7.81 6.14 -39.12
C PRO A 283 8.34 7.19 -38.12
N GLU A 284 7.57 7.52 -37.08
CA GLU A 284 7.79 8.61 -36.14
C GLU A 284 8.24 8.15 -34.74
N PHE A 285 8.39 6.83 -34.48
CA PHE A 285 8.82 6.35 -33.16
C PHE A 285 10.15 6.97 -32.70
N ILE A 286 11.19 6.92 -33.53
CA ILE A 286 12.52 7.40 -33.15
C ILE A 286 12.51 8.91 -32.86
N PRO A 287 11.92 9.78 -33.72
CA PRO A 287 11.71 11.19 -33.39
C PRO A 287 10.92 11.41 -32.09
N ALA A 288 9.78 10.74 -31.90
CA ALA A 288 8.94 10.88 -30.72
C ALA A 288 9.66 10.45 -29.43
N PHE A 289 10.37 9.32 -29.50
CA PHE A 289 11.13 8.80 -28.39
C PHE A 289 12.23 9.77 -27.96
N ARG A 290 12.99 10.33 -28.93
CA ARG A 290 14.00 11.36 -28.65
C ARG A 290 13.39 12.64 -28.07
N GLU A 291 12.24 13.06 -28.56
CA GLU A 291 11.50 14.20 -28.01
C GLU A 291 11.18 13.97 -26.52
N TYR A 292 10.62 12.81 -26.17
CA TYR A 292 10.34 12.46 -24.79
C TYR A 292 11.59 12.35 -23.93
N LEU A 293 12.70 11.83 -24.46
CA LEU A 293 13.98 11.81 -23.73
C LEU A 293 14.51 13.21 -23.46
N ALA A 294 14.39 14.14 -24.41
CA ALA A 294 14.77 15.54 -24.19
C ALA A 294 13.93 16.18 -23.07
N ILE A 295 12.63 15.91 -23.03
CA ILE A 295 11.74 16.34 -21.93
C ILE A 295 12.19 15.72 -20.59
N LEU A 296 12.34 14.40 -20.55
CA LEU A 296 12.69 13.66 -19.35
C LEU A 296 14.10 13.95 -18.83
N SER A 297 14.98 14.50 -19.67
CA SER A 297 16.31 14.96 -19.24
C SER A 297 16.23 16.15 -18.28
N ALA A 298 15.13 16.91 -18.29
CA ALA A 298 14.87 18.03 -17.38
C ALA A 298 14.11 17.59 -16.12
N THR A 299 13.27 16.56 -16.19
CA THR A 299 12.41 16.17 -15.05
C THR A 299 12.91 14.94 -14.28
N ILE A 300 13.67 14.05 -14.92
CA ILE A 300 14.30 12.88 -14.28
C ILE A 300 15.80 13.13 -14.17
N GLN A 301 16.26 13.45 -12.96
CA GLN A 301 17.62 13.93 -12.69
C GLN A 301 18.50 12.88 -12.01
N CYS A 302 19.81 12.99 -12.24
CA CYS A 302 20.78 12.13 -11.58
C CYS A 302 21.46 12.87 -10.41
N GLY A 303 21.29 12.36 -9.20
CA GLY A 303 21.85 12.95 -8.00
C GLY A 303 21.40 12.30 -6.71
N ASN A 304 22.08 12.61 -5.62
CA ASN A 304 21.74 12.15 -4.29
C ASN A 304 20.76 13.12 -3.63
N ALA A 305 19.48 12.77 -3.64
CA ALA A 305 18.39 13.54 -3.05
C ALA A 305 18.61 13.90 -1.57
N LEU A 306 19.40 13.11 -0.82
CA LEU A 306 19.64 13.27 0.61
C LEU A 306 20.84 14.16 0.94
N VAL A 307 21.71 14.43 -0.03
CA VAL A 307 22.94 15.17 0.21
C VAL A 307 22.95 16.42 -0.66
N GLY A 308 22.96 17.60 -0.02
CA GLY A 308 23.03 18.88 -0.72
C GLY A 308 24.47 19.31 -1.00
N PRO A 309 24.69 20.28 -1.91
CA PRO A 309 26.02 20.81 -2.23
C PRO A 309 26.74 21.43 -1.01
N THR A 310 25.98 21.85 0.01
CA THR A 310 26.49 22.35 1.30
C THR A 310 27.28 21.31 2.08
N ILE A 311 27.28 20.03 1.69
CA ILE A 311 28.18 19.04 2.29
C ILE A 311 29.64 19.47 2.19
N ALA A 312 30.02 20.24 1.17
CA ALA A 312 31.39 20.74 1.03
C ALA A 312 31.87 21.59 2.23
N ASP A 313 30.92 22.20 2.96
CA ASP A 313 31.16 23.03 4.13
C ASP A 313 31.02 22.26 5.46
N ASP A 314 30.56 21.00 5.43
CA ASP A 314 30.37 20.16 6.63
C ASP A 314 31.70 19.61 7.13
N GLU A 315 31.90 19.58 8.45
CA GLU A 315 33.13 19.05 9.07
C GLU A 315 33.42 17.59 8.66
N SER A 316 32.38 16.79 8.38
CA SER A 316 32.54 15.41 7.92
C SER A 316 33.21 15.31 6.55
N TRP A 317 33.08 16.34 5.70
CA TRP A 317 33.62 16.34 4.33
C TRP A 317 35.14 16.28 4.28
N ALA A 318 35.80 16.82 5.30
CA ALA A 318 37.25 16.72 5.47
C ALA A 318 37.73 15.25 5.48
N PHE A 319 36.88 14.34 5.93
CA PHE A 319 37.17 12.91 6.04
C PHE A 319 36.65 12.08 4.84
N CYS A 320 35.98 12.71 3.88
CA CYS A 320 35.50 12.04 2.67
C CYS A 320 36.66 11.82 1.66
N PRO A 321 37.00 10.56 1.31
CA PRO A 321 38.05 10.26 0.34
C PRO A 321 37.76 10.89 -1.02
N VAL A 322 38.77 11.47 -1.67
CA VAL A 322 38.63 12.19 -2.96
C VAL A 322 37.88 11.37 -4.02
N ARG A 323 38.15 10.07 -4.12
CA ARG A 323 37.48 9.15 -5.06
C ARG A 323 35.97 9.03 -4.81
N GLU A 324 35.51 9.16 -3.57
CA GLU A 324 34.11 9.01 -3.18
C GLU A 324 33.32 10.31 -3.36
N ARG A 325 34.00 11.46 -3.40
CA ARG A 325 33.37 12.77 -3.59
C ARG A 325 32.56 12.85 -4.89
N HIS A 326 33.13 12.32 -5.98
CA HIS A 326 32.45 12.27 -7.28
C HIS A 326 31.30 11.25 -7.32
N GLU A 327 31.37 10.19 -6.53
CA GLU A 327 30.30 9.17 -6.45
C GLU A 327 29.10 9.66 -5.64
N LEU A 328 29.31 10.61 -4.71
CA LEU A 328 28.26 11.10 -3.82
C LEU A 328 27.17 11.90 -4.54
N ARG A 329 27.52 12.59 -5.63
CA ARG A 329 26.62 13.39 -6.49
C ARG A 329 25.64 14.27 -5.71
N PRO A 330 26.11 15.22 -4.88
CA PRO A 330 25.21 16.10 -4.13
C PRO A 330 24.20 16.80 -5.04
N PHE A 331 22.94 16.87 -4.63
CA PHE A 331 21.86 17.40 -5.46
C PHE A 331 21.41 18.80 -5.01
N ALA A 332 21.55 19.78 -5.91
CA ALA A 332 21.16 21.16 -5.69
C ALA A 332 19.69 21.39 -6.05
N TRP A 333 18.79 21.03 -5.13
CA TRP A 333 17.33 21.08 -5.32
C TRP A 333 16.82 22.39 -5.96
N GLN A 334 17.29 23.54 -5.50
CA GLN A 334 16.88 24.86 -5.98
C GLN A 334 17.36 25.18 -7.40
N GLU A 335 18.44 24.56 -7.87
CA GLU A 335 18.96 24.77 -9.23
C GLU A 335 18.20 23.91 -10.26
N TYR A 336 17.81 22.69 -9.87
CA TYR A 336 17.15 21.75 -10.78
C TYR A 336 15.63 21.89 -10.83
N PHE A 337 14.98 22.29 -9.74
CA PHE A 337 13.52 22.46 -9.68
C PHE A 337 13.09 23.82 -9.12
N PRO A 338 13.62 24.95 -9.64
CA PRO A 338 13.29 26.27 -9.11
C PRO A 338 11.79 26.57 -9.21
N GLU A 339 11.16 26.27 -10.34
CA GLU A 339 9.73 26.50 -10.59
C GLU A 339 8.79 25.70 -9.67
N VAL A 340 9.27 24.60 -9.09
CA VAL A 340 8.51 23.80 -8.13
C VAL A 340 8.71 24.30 -6.71
N LEU A 341 9.95 24.62 -6.34
CA LEU A 341 10.30 25.00 -4.96
C LEU A 341 9.95 26.46 -4.65
N LEU A 342 10.00 27.37 -5.62
CA LEU A 342 9.57 28.77 -5.47
C LEU A 342 8.12 28.92 -4.95
N PRO A 343 7.11 28.22 -5.51
CA PRO A 343 5.74 28.23 -4.99
C PRO A 343 5.52 27.30 -3.77
N GLY A 344 6.59 26.82 -3.13
CA GLY A 344 6.53 26.15 -1.83
C GLY A 344 6.77 24.64 -1.84
N GLY A 345 7.00 24.02 -3.00
CA GLY A 345 7.36 22.59 -3.10
C GLY A 345 6.41 21.75 -3.96
N PHE A 346 6.65 20.45 -3.97
CA PHE A 346 5.87 19.48 -4.74
C PHE A 346 4.46 19.30 -4.17
N ASP A 347 3.51 19.01 -5.05
CA ASP A 347 2.13 18.71 -4.67
C ASP A 347 2.00 17.28 -4.12
N ALA A 348 2.75 16.35 -4.71
CA ALA A 348 2.76 14.95 -4.33
C ALA A 348 4.19 14.38 -4.29
N VAL A 349 4.46 13.51 -3.32
CA VAL A 349 5.58 12.57 -3.39
C VAL A 349 5.00 11.17 -3.55
N LEU A 350 5.53 10.39 -4.48
CA LEU A 350 5.19 8.99 -4.63
C LEU A 350 6.50 8.21 -4.80
N CYS A 351 6.89 7.44 -3.80
CA CYS A 351 8.20 6.78 -3.82
C CYS A 351 8.20 5.41 -3.17
N CYS A 352 9.18 4.59 -3.56
CA CYS A 352 9.59 3.44 -2.80
C CYS A 352 11.06 3.58 -2.39
N PRO A 353 11.32 4.06 -1.17
CA PRO A 353 12.68 4.38 -0.80
C PRO A 353 13.54 3.12 -0.63
N PRO A 354 14.87 3.24 -0.81
CA PRO A 354 15.80 2.16 -0.55
C PRO A 354 15.82 1.78 0.94
N GLU A 355 15.81 0.48 1.22
CA GLU A 355 15.71 -0.05 2.59
C GLU A 355 17.05 -0.55 3.15
N TYR A 356 18.14 -0.44 2.39
CA TYR A 356 19.47 -0.79 2.86
C TYR A 356 20.04 0.26 3.83
N PRO A 357 20.93 -0.12 4.75
CA PRO A 357 21.52 0.81 5.70
C PRO A 357 22.43 1.84 5.02
N VAL A 358 22.66 2.96 5.69
CA VAL A 358 23.71 3.92 5.31
C VAL A 358 25.05 3.17 5.21
N PRO A 359 25.82 3.36 4.12
CA PRO A 359 27.14 2.75 3.97
C PRO A 359 28.00 2.95 5.23
N ALA A 360 28.78 1.95 5.61
CA ALA A 360 29.59 1.96 6.83
C ALA A 360 30.82 2.87 6.73
N ARG A 361 30.59 4.15 6.43
CA ARG A 361 31.57 5.23 6.32
C ARG A 361 31.28 6.22 7.42
N GLU A 362 32.24 6.43 8.31
CA GLU A 362 32.07 7.26 9.51
C GLU A 362 31.65 8.69 9.16
N TRP A 363 32.32 9.30 8.18
CA TRP A 363 32.00 10.66 7.72
C TRP A 363 30.54 10.80 7.24
N LEU A 364 30.04 9.80 6.52
CA LEU A 364 28.67 9.81 6.01
C LEU A 364 27.65 9.64 7.14
N ARG A 365 27.94 8.78 8.13
CA ARG A 365 27.09 8.64 9.34
C ARG A 365 27.00 9.94 10.11
N GLN A 366 28.12 10.65 10.28
CA GLN A 366 28.15 11.95 10.95
C GLN A 366 27.33 13.01 10.18
N TYR A 367 27.39 13.00 8.85
CA TYR A 367 26.52 13.85 8.04
C TYR A 367 25.04 13.56 8.34
N PHE A 368 24.60 12.30 8.25
CA PHE A 368 23.20 11.97 8.55
C PHE A 368 22.80 12.32 9.99
N GLN A 369 23.69 12.14 10.96
CA GLN A 369 23.46 12.51 12.35
C GLN A 369 23.23 14.02 12.55
N ARG A 370 23.94 14.86 11.78
CA ARG A 370 23.84 16.33 11.90
C ARG A 370 22.66 16.91 11.13
N HIS A 371 22.26 16.27 10.02
CA HIS A 371 21.31 16.85 9.06
C HIS A 371 19.90 16.24 9.09
N TYR A 372 19.69 15.12 9.78
CA TYR A 372 18.39 14.43 9.82
C TYR A 372 17.90 14.18 11.22
N THR A 373 16.65 14.55 11.48
CA THR A 373 15.99 14.36 12.78
C THR A 373 15.63 12.90 13.04
N VAL A 374 15.46 12.11 11.97
CA VAL A 374 15.14 10.67 12.06
C VAL A 374 16.38 9.79 12.23
N TYR A 375 17.56 10.38 12.46
CA TYR A 375 18.80 9.62 12.57
C TYR A 375 18.75 8.54 13.66
N ASP A 376 19.09 7.33 13.27
CA ASP A 376 19.42 6.21 14.14
C ASP A 376 20.51 5.35 13.45
N PRO A 377 21.55 4.88 14.15
CA PRO A 377 22.61 4.06 13.56
C PRO A 377 22.13 2.74 12.93
N GLY A 378 20.95 2.24 13.34
CA GLY A 378 20.29 1.06 12.83
C GLY A 378 19.08 1.37 11.93
N ALA A 379 18.84 2.63 11.56
CA ALA A 379 17.84 2.99 10.56
C ALA A 379 18.36 2.72 9.14
N GLY A 380 17.47 2.21 8.28
CA GLY A 380 17.71 2.12 6.84
C GLY A 380 17.70 3.50 6.18
N LEU A 381 18.19 3.58 4.93
CA LEU A 381 18.12 4.81 4.15
C LEU A 381 16.68 5.32 3.97
N SER A 382 15.70 4.42 4.05
CA SER A 382 14.28 4.71 3.92
C SER A 382 13.81 5.80 4.87
N ALA A 383 14.27 5.81 6.13
CA ALA A 383 13.89 6.84 7.10
C ALA A 383 14.27 8.25 6.63
N TYR A 384 15.49 8.43 6.11
CA TYR A 384 15.99 9.72 5.63
C TYR A 384 15.29 10.16 4.35
N VAL A 385 14.95 9.22 3.46
CA VAL A 385 14.13 9.52 2.27
C VAL A 385 12.73 9.94 2.68
N VAL A 386 12.09 9.28 3.66
CA VAL A 386 10.78 9.69 4.18
C VAL A 386 10.83 11.10 4.76
N GLU A 387 11.83 11.43 5.59
CA GLU A 387 12.01 12.78 6.13
C GLU A 387 12.19 13.81 4.99
N LYS A 388 13.05 13.50 4.01
CA LYS A 388 13.30 14.38 2.86
C LYS A 388 12.06 14.59 1.99
N SER A 389 11.35 13.51 1.65
CA SER A 389 10.08 13.52 0.89
C SER A 389 9.07 14.46 1.53
N LEU A 390 8.94 14.39 2.85
CA LEU A 390 8.01 15.20 3.62
C LEU A 390 8.48 16.66 3.80
N ALA A 391 9.77 16.94 3.60
CA ALA A 391 10.34 18.30 3.66
C ALA A 391 10.25 19.06 2.32
N ILE A 392 10.20 18.36 1.19
CA ILE A 392 10.10 18.96 -0.16
C ILE A 392 8.66 19.17 -0.63
N LEU A 393 7.68 18.71 0.13
CA LEU A 393 6.26 18.94 -0.14
C LEU A 393 5.87 20.37 0.21
N ARG A 394 4.97 20.95 -0.60
CA ARG A 394 4.25 22.17 -0.21
C ARG A 394 3.36 21.92 1.01
N PRO A 395 2.93 22.97 1.75
CA PRO A 395 1.90 22.82 2.76
C PRO A 395 0.66 22.12 2.19
N TYR A 396 0.12 21.14 2.90
CA TYR A 396 -0.99 20.27 2.46
C TYR A 396 -0.70 19.36 1.26
N GLY A 397 0.52 19.34 0.72
CA GLY A 397 0.95 18.30 -0.22
C GLY A 397 0.92 16.91 0.41
N VAL A 398 0.90 15.85 -0.39
CA VAL A 398 0.71 14.48 0.12
C VAL A 398 1.87 13.57 -0.29
N ALA A 399 2.36 12.76 0.65
CA ALA A 399 3.34 11.72 0.40
C ALA A 399 2.67 10.34 0.44
N GLY A 400 2.79 9.59 -0.65
CA GLY A 400 2.55 8.15 -0.73
C GLY A 400 3.86 7.38 -0.74
N ILE A 401 4.12 6.63 0.33
CA ILE A 401 5.40 5.95 0.53
C ILE A 401 5.11 4.46 0.60
N VAL A 402 5.65 3.70 -0.35
CA VAL A 402 5.62 2.24 -0.32
C VAL A 402 6.96 1.75 0.20
N GLY A 403 7.00 0.93 1.23
CA GLY A 403 8.28 0.51 1.80
C GLY A 403 8.12 -0.60 2.81
N SER A 404 9.12 -0.79 3.67
CA SER A 404 9.08 -1.85 4.65
C SER A 404 8.20 -1.51 5.84
N ASP A 405 7.44 -2.46 6.37
CA ASP A 405 6.67 -2.26 7.61
C ASP A 405 7.55 -2.31 8.89
N ARG A 406 8.86 -2.61 8.75
CA ARG A 406 9.81 -2.79 9.87
C ARG A 406 9.88 -1.57 10.78
N TRP A 407 9.89 -0.36 10.21
CA TRP A 407 9.97 0.88 11.01
C TRP A 407 8.70 1.14 11.81
N LEU A 408 7.57 0.45 11.54
CA LEU A 408 6.39 0.52 12.41
C LEU A 408 6.71 -0.06 13.79
N ARG A 409 7.57 -1.09 13.87
CA ARG A 409 7.77 -1.88 15.11
C ARG A 409 9.17 -1.75 15.71
N ALA A 410 10.19 -1.61 14.86
CA ALA A 410 11.59 -1.65 15.27
C ALA A 410 11.97 -0.47 16.19
N ARG A 411 12.95 -0.69 17.08
CA ARG A 411 13.49 0.36 17.96
C ARG A 411 14.16 1.48 17.16
N SER A 412 14.93 1.14 16.12
CA SER A 412 15.57 2.12 15.23
C SER A 412 14.58 2.97 14.43
N GLY A 413 13.31 2.55 14.35
CA GLY A 413 12.24 3.35 13.75
C GLY A 413 11.63 4.40 14.69
N ALA A 414 12.02 4.47 15.97
CA ALA A 414 11.42 5.40 16.92
C ALA A 414 11.58 6.88 16.51
N PRO A 415 12.76 7.36 16.06
CA PRO A 415 12.90 8.74 15.58
C PRO A 415 11.98 9.04 14.39
N LEU A 416 11.87 8.11 13.44
CA LEU A 416 10.96 8.24 12.30
C LEU A 416 9.50 8.32 12.74
N ARG A 417 9.04 7.45 13.65
CA ARG A 417 7.67 7.51 14.17
C ARG A 417 7.40 8.83 14.88
N THR A 418 8.33 9.34 15.69
CA THR A 418 8.21 10.67 16.31
C THR A 418 8.10 11.78 15.27
N PHE A 419 8.91 11.73 14.21
CA PHE A 419 8.83 12.69 13.11
C PHE A 419 7.48 12.63 12.38
N LEU A 420 6.95 11.43 12.11
CA LEU A 420 5.66 11.22 11.45
C LEU A 420 4.49 11.72 12.31
N LEU A 421 4.54 11.61 13.64
CA LEU A 421 3.53 12.17 14.55
C LEU A 421 3.44 13.70 14.51
N GLY A 422 4.44 14.37 13.93
CA GLY A 422 4.39 15.81 13.66
C GLY A 422 3.53 16.19 12.45
N ARG A 423 2.90 15.22 11.77
CA ARG A 423 2.18 15.35 10.50
C ARG A 423 0.89 14.53 10.53
N GLN A 424 -0.01 14.74 9.57
CA GLN A 424 -1.28 14.04 9.48
C GLN A 424 -1.15 12.74 8.66
N PRO A 425 -1.24 11.56 9.27
CA PRO A 425 -1.48 10.33 8.54
C PRO A 425 -2.89 10.34 7.95
N GLU A 426 -3.05 9.91 6.71
CA GLU A 426 -4.36 9.76 6.06
C GLU A 426 -4.72 8.28 5.92
N GLU A 427 -3.73 7.43 5.66
CA GLU A 427 -3.90 5.99 5.53
C GLU A 427 -2.61 5.21 5.83
N ILE A 428 -2.75 4.06 6.50
CA ILE A 428 -1.68 3.05 6.59
C ILE A 428 -2.24 1.72 6.13
N LEU A 429 -1.61 1.14 5.11
CA LEU A 429 -1.90 -0.20 4.63
C LEU A 429 -0.71 -1.10 4.95
N THR A 430 -0.95 -2.19 5.68
CA THR A 430 0.04 -3.28 5.80
C THR A 430 -0.28 -4.36 4.77
N ALA A 431 0.68 -4.70 3.91
CA ALA A 431 0.62 -5.83 3.00
C ALA A 431 1.65 -6.87 3.49
N GLY A 432 1.27 -8.13 3.64
CA GLY A 432 2.17 -9.18 4.16
C GLY A 432 3.53 -9.23 3.42
N LYS A 433 4.53 -9.95 3.99
CA LYS A 433 5.94 -9.93 3.56
C LYS A 433 6.63 -8.56 3.79
N ASP A 434 6.50 -8.04 5.00
CA ASP A 434 7.20 -6.83 5.47
C ASP A 434 6.99 -5.58 4.62
N SER A 435 5.86 -5.43 3.92
CA SER A 435 5.56 -4.30 3.04
C SER A 435 4.43 -3.43 3.59
N CYS A 436 4.53 -2.12 3.43
CA CYS A 436 3.47 -1.19 3.80
C CYS A 436 3.34 -0.06 2.79
N PHE A 437 2.17 0.54 2.76
CA PHE A 437 1.93 1.83 2.13
C PHE A 437 1.48 2.82 3.20
N LEU A 438 2.14 3.97 3.20
CA LEU A 438 1.90 5.09 4.11
C LEU A 438 1.47 6.30 3.28
N LEU A 439 0.29 6.84 3.59
CA LEU A 439 -0.22 8.07 3.03
C LEU A 439 -0.20 9.16 4.11
N MET A 440 0.58 10.23 3.86
CA MET A 440 0.77 11.33 4.81
C MET A 440 0.46 12.67 4.13
N ALA A 441 -0.38 13.48 4.75
CA ALA A 441 -0.52 14.88 4.38
C ALA A 441 0.53 15.73 5.11
N ASN A 442 1.14 16.69 4.39
CA ASN A 442 2.03 17.71 4.93
C ASN A 442 1.25 18.80 5.66
N ALA A 443 0.48 18.38 6.66
CA ALA A 443 -0.36 19.21 7.50
C ALA A 443 -0.20 18.79 8.96
N ARG A 444 -0.35 19.75 9.87
CA ARG A 444 -0.34 19.50 11.32
C ARG A 444 -1.77 19.40 11.84
N THR A 445 -2.46 18.36 11.42
CA THR A 445 -3.78 17.99 11.91
C THR A 445 -3.70 16.66 12.66
N PHE A 446 -4.61 16.43 13.61
CA PHE A 446 -4.64 15.23 14.45
C PHE A 446 -6.01 14.55 14.36
N ARG A 447 -6.45 14.30 13.13
CA ARG A 447 -7.73 13.62 12.85
C ARG A 447 -7.52 12.10 12.78
N PRO A 448 -8.53 11.28 13.11
CA PRO A 448 -8.45 9.85 12.90
C PRO A 448 -8.15 9.51 11.43
N PHE A 449 -7.33 8.48 11.22
CA PHE A 449 -6.91 8.02 9.90
C PHE A 449 -7.23 6.53 9.73
N ILE A 450 -7.25 6.04 8.50
CA ILE A 450 -7.66 4.66 8.23
C ILE A 450 -6.45 3.73 8.24
N VAL A 451 -6.58 2.61 8.96
CA VAL A 451 -5.66 1.48 8.84
C VAL A 451 -6.33 0.33 8.13
N ARG A 452 -5.63 -0.26 7.16
CA ARG A 452 -6.04 -1.47 6.43
C ARG A 452 -4.99 -2.55 6.57
N ASN A 453 -5.43 -3.80 6.56
CA ASN A 453 -4.54 -4.95 6.49
C ASN A 453 -4.91 -5.81 5.29
N ALA A 454 -4.08 -5.74 4.24
CA ALA A 454 -4.33 -6.48 3.00
C ALA A 454 -3.95 -7.96 3.08
N GLY A 455 -3.23 -8.40 4.12
CA GLY A 455 -2.60 -9.71 4.10
C GLY A 455 -1.59 -9.85 2.94
N PRO A 456 -1.11 -11.07 2.65
CA PRO A 456 -0.16 -11.31 1.56
C PRO A 456 -0.85 -11.25 0.18
N ALA A 457 -0.20 -10.59 -0.79
CA ALA A 457 -0.49 -10.68 -2.23
C ALA A 457 -1.94 -10.40 -2.66
N PRO A 458 -2.43 -9.14 -2.58
CA PRO A 458 -3.74 -8.77 -3.11
C PRO A 458 -3.82 -8.97 -4.64
N ALA A 459 -5.00 -9.37 -5.12
CA ALA A 459 -5.24 -9.72 -6.53
C ALA A 459 -5.21 -8.53 -7.51
N GLY A 460 -5.24 -7.30 -7.01
CA GLY A 460 -5.25 -6.07 -7.83
C GLY A 460 -5.47 -4.82 -6.98
N ALA A 461 -5.28 -3.63 -7.55
CA ALA A 461 -5.43 -2.36 -6.83
C ALA A 461 -6.87 -2.14 -6.32
N ASP A 462 -7.89 -2.53 -7.07
CA ASP A 462 -9.29 -2.42 -6.65
C ASP A 462 -9.63 -3.35 -5.49
N ALA A 463 -9.11 -4.58 -5.52
CA ALA A 463 -9.24 -5.48 -4.38
C ALA A 463 -8.63 -4.88 -3.10
N ILE A 464 -7.49 -4.16 -3.20
CA ILE A 464 -6.92 -3.43 -2.05
C ILE A 464 -7.86 -2.33 -1.55
N ARG A 465 -8.54 -1.60 -2.45
CA ARG A 465 -9.49 -0.54 -2.08
C ARG A 465 -10.70 -1.08 -1.33
N GLU A 466 -11.15 -2.28 -1.68
CA GLU A 466 -12.30 -2.94 -1.06
C GLU A 466 -12.00 -3.53 0.32
N ILE A 467 -10.72 -3.73 0.67
CA ILE A 467 -10.33 -4.30 1.98
C ILE A 467 -10.80 -3.36 3.09
N PRO A 468 -11.67 -3.79 4.01
CA PRO A 468 -12.17 -2.94 5.09
C PRO A 468 -11.03 -2.34 5.91
N GLY A 469 -11.17 -1.06 6.24
CA GLY A 469 -10.26 -0.36 7.15
C GLY A 469 -10.96 0.05 8.43
N PHE A 470 -10.16 0.35 9.46
CA PHE A 470 -10.65 0.87 10.73
C PHE A 470 -9.95 2.19 11.08
N PRO A 471 -10.65 3.14 11.74
CA PRO A 471 -10.08 4.41 12.12
C PRO A 471 -9.14 4.23 13.32
N VAL A 472 -8.03 4.97 13.32
CA VAL A 472 -7.08 5.07 14.42
C VAL A 472 -6.89 6.55 14.75
N ASP A 473 -6.96 6.90 16.02
CA ASP A 473 -6.65 8.25 16.48
C ASP A 473 -5.13 8.42 16.56
N PRO A 474 -4.51 9.39 15.85
CA PRO A 474 -3.07 9.59 15.91
C PRO A 474 -2.58 9.95 17.34
N ARG A 475 -3.46 10.43 18.23
CA ARG A 475 -3.13 10.72 19.63
C ARG A 475 -2.95 9.46 20.49
N ASP A 476 -3.46 8.32 20.02
CA ASP A 476 -3.25 7.02 20.66
C ASP A 476 -1.88 6.42 20.28
N LEU A 477 -1.14 7.06 19.36
CA LEU A 477 0.18 6.62 18.92
C LEU A 477 1.30 7.38 19.65
N ALA A 478 2.42 6.69 19.86
CA ALA A 478 3.61 7.24 20.49
C ALA A 478 4.88 6.85 19.72
N ALA A 479 6.05 7.25 20.21
CA ALA A 479 7.33 6.87 19.62
C ALA A 479 7.64 5.35 19.73
N GLY A 480 6.91 4.62 20.58
CA GLY A 480 6.98 3.15 20.68
C GLY A 480 6.50 2.46 19.40
N GLY A 481 6.67 1.13 19.32
CA GLY A 481 6.22 0.36 18.15
C GLY A 481 4.71 0.49 17.95
N TRP A 482 4.29 0.77 16.71
CA TRP A 482 2.90 0.84 16.30
C TRP A 482 2.37 -0.55 15.98
N VAL A 483 1.31 -0.93 16.68
CA VAL A 483 0.56 -2.16 16.45
C VAL A 483 -0.89 -1.77 16.27
N PHE A 484 -1.43 -1.97 15.07
CA PHE A 484 -2.79 -1.58 14.75
C PHE A 484 -3.75 -2.73 15.00
N ARG A 485 -4.82 -2.45 15.73
CA ARG A 485 -5.96 -3.34 15.97
C ARG A 485 -7.22 -2.49 15.97
N ASP A 486 -8.30 -3.00 15.41
CA ASP A 486 -9.60 -2.33 15.56
C ASP A 486 -10.08 -2.52 17.00
N THR A 487 -9.99 -1.47 17.81
CA THR A 487 -10.43 -1.49 19.21
C THR A 487 -11.82 -0.93 19.40
N ARG A 488 -12.54 -0.54 18.33
CA ARG A 488 -13.87 0.09 18.46
C ARG A 488 -14.86 -0.82 19.18
N GLY A 489 -14.86 -2.11 18.83
CA GLY A 489 -15.74 -3.08 19.48
C GLY A 489 -15.47 -3.19 20.97
N LYS A 490 -14.21 -3.42 21.34
CA LYS A 490 -13.80 -3.48 22.75
C LYS A 490 -14.15 -2.20 23.53
N ARG A 491 -13.85 -1.02 22.98
CA ARG A 491 -14.18 0.27 23.63
C ARG A 491 -15.67 0.47 23.82
N LEU A 492 -16.49 0.03 22.85
CA LEU A 492 -17.94 0.12 22.93
C LEU A 492 -18.50 -0.83 24.00
N VAL A 493 -17.99 -2.06 24.09
CA VAL A 493 -18.34 -2.98 25.20
C VAL A 493 -17.94 -2.38 26.54
N GLU A 494 -16.70 -1.89 26.70
CA GLU A 494 -16.24 -1.26 27.95
C GLU A 494 -17.08 -0.03 28.35
N LYS A 495 -17.49 0.79 27.38
CA LYS A 495 -18.40 1.92 27.59
C LYS A 495 -19.76 1.43 28.11
N ILE A 496 -20.38 0.47 27.41
CA ILE A 496 -21.70 -0.06 27.75
C ILE A 496 -21.67 -0.76 29.12
N SER A 497 -20.65 -1.57 29.39
CA SER A 497 -20.50 -2.32 30.64
C SER A 497 -20.30 -1.44 31.88
N ARG A 498 -19.94 -0.17 31.73
CA ARG A 498 -19.70 0.74 32.86
C ARG A 498 -20.98 1.13 33.60
N ASP A 499 -22.06 1.31 32.86
CA ASP A 499 -23.34 1.86 33.36
C ASP A 499 -24.47 0.81 33.30
N THR A 500 -24.13 -0.47 33.27
CA THR A 500 -25.08 -1.58 33.13
C THR A 500 -24.81 -2.69 34.14
N THR A 501 -25.82 -3.55 34.33
CA THR A 501 -25.75 -4.69 35.25
C THR A 501 -25.64 -5.97 34.43
N PRO A 502 -24.66 -6.87 34.68
CA PRO A 502 -24.61 -8.17 34.02
C PRO A 502 -25.93 -8.94 34.18
N LEU A 503 -26.41 -9.57 33.12
CA LEU A 503 -27.71 -10.23 33.11
C LEU A 503 -27.86 -11.25 34.24
N GLY A 504 -26.81 -12.02 34.52
CA GLY A 504 -26.79 -12.98 35.62
C GLY A 504 -27.08 -12.34 36.98
N GLU A 505 -26.55 -11.14 37.23
CA GLU A 505 -26.84 -10.36 38.44
C GLU A 505 -28.22 -9.71 38.39
N TYR A 506 -28.59 -9.15 37.23
CA TYR A 506 -29.89 -8.50 37.01
C TYR A 506 -31.07 -9.44 37.28
N VAL A 507 -30.94 -10.73 36.94
CA VAL A 507 -31.94 -11.77 37.21
C VAL A 507 -31.63 -12.63 38.44
N LEU A 508 -30.73 -12.16 39.33
CA LEU A 508 -30.40 -12.81 40.60
C LEU A 508 -29.98 -14.29 40.46
N GLY A 509 -29.24 -14.61 39.41
CA GLY A 509 -28.74 -15.96 39.11
C GLY A 509 -29.80 -16.92 38.56
N GLU A 510 -31.00 -16.43 38.21
CA GLU A 510 -32.09 -17.27 37.70
C GLU A 510 -31.97 -17.59 36.19
N ILE A 511 -30.73 -17.83 35.72
CA ILE A 511 -30.44 -18.38 34.39
C ILE A 511 -30.17 -19.89 34.56
N ARG A 512 -30.90 -20.73 33.83
CA ARG A 512 -30.79 -22.20 33.93
C ARG A 512 -30.54 -22.81 32.57
N TYR A 513 -29.59 -23.75 32.51
CA TYR A 513 -29.28 -24.53 31.30
C TYR A 513 -29.80 -25.96 31.45
N GLY A 514 -30.40 -26.50 30.39
CA GLY A 514 -30.91 -27.86 30.36
C GLY A 514 -29.81 -28.92 30.37
N ALA A 515 -29.24 -29.22 31.54
CA ALA A 515 -28.48 -30.44 31.79
C ALA A 515 -29.34 -31.37 32.66
N GLY A 516 -29.72 -32.54 32.12
CA GLY A 516 -30.21 -33.70 32.84
C GLY A 516 -31.24 -33.46 33.96
N THR A 517 -32.53 -33.70 33.66
CA THR A 517 -33.53 -34.22 34.61
C THR A 517 -33.54 -33.59 36.01
N ARG A 518 -34.07 -32.38 36.15
CA ARG A 518 -34.84 -32.03 37.36
C ARG A 518 -36.04 -31.16 36.97
N PRO A 519 -37.29 -31.60 37.22
CA PRO A 519 -38.45 -30.76 36.99
C PRO A 519 -38.35 -29.52 37.89
N VAL A 520 -38.67 -28.37 37.31
CA VAL A 520 -38.77 -27.10 38.03
C VAL A 520 -39.87 -27.26 39.11
N PRO A 521 -39.60 -26.95 40.39
CA PRO A 521 -40.64 -27.01 41.41
C PRO A 521 -41.80 -26.06 41.03
N SER A 522 -43.01 -26.59 41.16
CA SER A 522 -44.30 -25.95 40.84
C SER A 522 -44.68 -24.77 41.74
N SER A 523 -43.77 -24.30 42.60
CA SER A 523 -44.00 -23.21 43.56
C SER A 523 -43.95 -21.79 42.95
N HIS A 524 -43.53 -21.65 41.69
CA HIS A 524 -43.47 -20.36 40.98
C HIS A 524 -44.65 -20.25 40.02
N GLY A 525 -45.83 -20.00 40.56
CA GLY A 525 -47.08 -19.87 39.82
C GLY A 525 -47.04 -18.79 38.72
N GLY A 526 -47.47 -19.15 37.52
CA GLY A 526 -48.20 -18.27 36.60
C GLY A 526 -47.45 -17.20 35.80
N ARG A 527 -46.12 -17.07 35.88
CA ARG A 527 -45.38 -16.01 35.14
C ARG A 527 -44.76 -16.53 33.85
N ASP A 528 -44.87 -15.72 32.78
CA ASP A 528 -44.17 -15.89 31.50
C ASP A 528 -42.65 -15.95 31.74
N ARG A 529 -41.92 -16.66 30.86
CA ARG A 529 -40.46 -16.86 30.96
C ARG A 529 -39.80 -16.62 29.61
N ILE A 530 -38.52 -16.24 29.62
CA ILE A 530 -37.73 -16.12 28.41
C ILE A 530 -36.93 -17.41 28.20
N ILE A 531 -37.01 -17.99 27.01
CA ILE A 531 -36.27 -19.20 26.61
C ILE A 531 -35.34 -18.89 25.45
N PHE A 532 -34.24 -19.62 25.34
CA PHE A 532 -33.28 -19.49 24.25
C PHE A 532 -32.57 -20.81 23.94
N SER A 533 -32.00 -20.91 22.74
CA SER A 533 -31.11 -22.03 22.38
C SER A 533 -29.70 -21.74 22.87
N ALA A 534 -29.16 -22.58 23.77
CA ALA A 534 -27.84 -22.40 24.35
C ALA A 534 -26.69 -22.72 23.38
N SER A 535 -27.01 -23.33 22.23
CA SER A 535 -26.04 -23.68 21.19
C SER A 535 -26.05 -22.70 20.00
N ALA A 536 -26.94 -21.71 20.00
CA ALA A 536 -27.02 -20.69 18.96
C ALA A 536 -26.11 -19.50 19.30
N VAL A 537 -25.34 -19.02 18.32
CA VAL A 537 -24.52 -17.81 18.42
C VAL A 537 -24.87 -16.90 17.23
N PRO A 538 -25.53 -15.75 17.45
CA PRO A 538 -26.04 -15.26 18.73
C PRO A 538 -27.27 -16.08 19.21
N PRO A 539 -27.54 -16.12 20.53
CA PRO A 539 -28.77 -16.72 21.05
C PRO A 539 -30.00 -15.91 20.63
N ARG A 540 -31.11 -16.60 20.34
CA ARG A 540 -32.41 -15.97 20.09
C ARG A 540 -33.35 -16.23 21.27
N PHE A 541 -34.10 -15.21 21.66
CA PHE A 541 -34.89 -15.23 22.89
C PHE A 541 -36.38 -15.15 22.58
N GLU A 542 -37.16 -16.04 23.17
CA GLU A 542 -38.60 -16.09 22.98
C GLU A 542 -39.34 -16.11 24.32
N LEU A 543 -40.53 -15.53 24.34
CA LEU A 543 -41.41 -15.58 25.52
C LEU A 543 -42.21 -16.89 25.48
N ALA A 544 -42.02 -17.75 26.47
CA ALA A 544 -42.74 -19.00 26.63
C ALA A 544 -43.74 -18.93 27.78
N GLY A 545 -44.94 -19.45 27.52
CA GLY A 545 -45.94 -19.70 28.56
C GLY A 545 -45.63 -20.95 29.39
N ASN A 546 -46.42 -21.18 30.43
CA ASN A 546 -46.22 -22.18 31.51
C ASN A 546 -46.12 -23.68 31.10
N ARG A 547 -46.13 -24.04 29.81
CA ARG A 547 -46.27 -25.43 29.34
C ARG A 547 -45.09 -26.02 28.54
N ALA A 548 -44.05 -25.24 28.22
CA ALA A 548 -42.90 -25.77 27.50
C ALA A 548 -41.86 -26.35 28.48
N ALA A 549 -41.68 -27.67 28.47
CA ALA A 549 -40.54 -28.30 29.15
C ALA A 549 -39.28 -28.06 28.32
N PRO A 550 -38.17 -27.56 28.90
CA PRO A 550 -36.94 -27.34 28.16
C PRO A 550 -36.37 -28.67 27.66
N GLY A 551 -36.11 -28.76 26.36
CA GLY A 551 -35.34 -29.85 25.78
C GLY A 551 -33.84 -29.70 26.07
N PRO A 552 -33.03 -30.74 25.80
CA PRO A 552 -31.57 -30.62 25.83
C PRO A 552 -31.11 -29.45 24.96
N GLY A 553 -30.19 -28.62 25.47
CA GLY A 553 -29.69 -27.44 24.75
C GLY A 553 -30.57 -26.18 24.83
N THR A 554 -31.64 -26.18 25.64
CA THR A 554 -32.45 -24.98 25.91
C THR A 554 -32.00 -24.28 27.21
N GLY A 555 -31.79 -22.97 27.14
CA GLY A 555 -31.59 -22.10 28.29
C GLY A 555 -32.89 -21.38 28.69
N ILE A 556 -33.06 -21.10 29.98
CA ILE A 556 -34.23 -20.40 30.54
C ILE A 556 -33.75 -19.24 31.41
N ILE A 557 -34.35 -18.07 31.20
CA ILE A 557 -34.29 -16.91 32.10
C ILE A 557 -35.66 -16.81 32.78
N MET A 558 -35.69 -16.82 34.11
CA MET A 558 -36.92 -16.78 34.92
C MET A 558 -37.58 -15.38 34.97
N SER A 559 -37.65 -14.68 33.83
CA SER A 559 -38.24 -13.36 33.69
C SER A 559 -39.27 -13.33 32.56
N GLY A 560 -40.40 -12.67 32.80
CA GLY A 560 -41.41 -12.35 31.77
C GLY A 560 -41.31 -10.91 31.26
N SER A 561 -40.22 -10.20 31.57
CA SER A 561 -40.05 -8.80 31.22
C SER A 561 -39.98 -8.60 29.71
N ARG A 562 -40.88 -7.77 29.18
CA ARG A 562 -40.88 -7.42 27.75
C ARG A 562 -39.78 -6.45 27.41
N TYR A 563 -39.39 -5.60 28.37
CA TYR A 563 -38.20 -4.76 28.28
C TYR A 563 -36.97 -5.63 28.02
N LEU A 564 -36.74 -6.63 28.89
CA LEU A 564 -35.60 -7.53 28.76
C LEU A 564 -35.62 -8.31 27.44
N LEU A 565 -36.78 -8.82 27.04
CA LEU A 565 -36.95 -9.50 25.75
C LEU A 565 -36.62 -8.60 24.56
N GLY A 566 -36.96 -7.30 24.64
CA GLY A 566 -36.64 -6.30 23.64
C GLY A 566 -35.14 -6.03 23.55
N LEU A 567 -34.46 -5.88 24.69
CA LEU A 567 -33.01 -5.70 24.72
C LEU A 567 -32.29 -6.93 24.13
N LEU A 568 -32.63 -8.13 24.59
CA LEU A 568 -31.93 -9.38 24.22
C LEU A 568 -32.09 -9.79 22.75
N ASN A 569 -33.12 -9.32 22.06
CA ASN A 569 -33.34 -9.57 20.63
C ASN A 569 -32.96 -8.39 19.73
N SER A 570 -32.33 -7.35 20.29
CA SER A 570 -31.86 -6.21 19.51
C SER A 570 -30.59 -6.54 18.72
N ARG A 571 -30.31 -5.74 17.70
CA ARG A 571 -29.06 -5.81 16.94
C ARG A 571 -27.85 -5.43 17.81
N LEU A 572 -28.03 -4.50 18.75
CA LEU A 572 -27.00 -4.21 19.74
C LEU A 572 -26.65 -5.47 20.56
N ALA A 573 -27.66 -6.26 20.94
CA ALA A 573 -27.42 -7.48 21.69
C ALA A 573 -26.69 -8.55 20.88
N GLU A 574 -27.03 -8.72 19.61
CA GLU A 574 -26.29 -9.60 18.69
C GLU A 574 -24.80 -9.22 18.63
N PHE A 575 -24.50 -7.93 18.48
CA PHE A 575 -23.12 -7.43 18.52
C PHE A 575 -22.42 -7.70 19.86
N LEU A 576 -23.10 -7.45 20.99
CA LEU A 576 -22.54 -7.67 22.33
C LEU A 576 -22.27 -9.15 22.59
N PHE A 577 -23.17 -10.05 22.20
CA PHE A 577 -22.96 -11.49 22.36
C PHE A 577 -21.76 -11.99 21.55
N HIS A 578 -21.58 -11.51 20.32
CA HIS A 578 -20.38 -11.82 19.53
C HIS A 578 -19.11 -11.32 20.21
N SER A 579 -19.13 -10.08 20.72
CA SER A 579 -17.97 -9.48 21.39
C SER A 579 -17.60 -10.20 22.69
N ILE A 580 -18.58 -10.56 23.52
CA ILE A 580 -18.37 -11.31 24.77
C ILE A 580 -17.85 -12.73 24.45
N TRP A 581 -18.42 -13.38 23.43
CA TRP A 581 -17.95 -14.70 22.98
C TRP A 581 -16.48 -14.71 22.58
N GLU A 582 -16.04 -13.70 21.82
CA GLU A 582 -14.63 -13.57 21.41
C GLU A 582 -13.68 -13.41 22.60
N GLU A 583 -14.16 -12.86 23.72
CA GLU A 583 -13.37 -12.66 24.94
C GLU A 583 -13.37 -13.90 25.85
N THR A 584 -14.51 -14.56 26.06
CA THR A 584 -14.64 -15.65 27.04
C THR A 584 -14.47 -17.05 26.45
N GLY A 585 -14.90 -17.28 25.21
CA GLY A 585 -14.92 -18.60 24.58
C GLY A 585 -15.87 -19.63 25.21
N ASP A 586 -16.70 -19.25 26.18
CA ASP A 586 -17.64 -20.14 26.89
C ASP A 586 -19.12 -19.74 26.63
N PRO A 587 -19.94 -20.60 25.98
CA PRO A 587 -21.37 -20.34 25.74
C PRO A 587 -22.21 -20.10 27.00
N GLY A 588 -21.81 -20.69 28.14
CA GLY A 588 -22.50 -20.51 29.41
C GLY A 588 -22.36 -19.09 29.96
N ASP A 589 -21.18 -18.50 29.79
CA ASP A 589 -20.87 -17.17 30.33
C ASP A 589 -21.41 -16.04 29.44
N VAL A 590 -21.54 -16.27 28.12
CA VAL A 590 -21.96 -15.24 27.16
C VAL A 590 -23.32 -14.60 27.50
N VAL A 591 -24.31 -15.41 27.90
CA VAL A 591 -25.63 -14.88 28.27
C VAL A 591 -25.59 -14.20 29.63
N ALA A 592 -24.92 -14.79 30.62
CA ALA A 592 -24.85 -14.24 31.96
C ALA A 592 -24.13 -12.88 32.02
N LEU A 593 -23.17 -12.65 31.13
CA LEU A 593 -22.38 -11.42 31.05
C LEU A 593 -23.04 -10.32 30.22
N PHE A 594 -24.20 -10.55 29.61
CA PHE A 594 -24.89 -9.54 28.81
C PHE A 594 -25.15 -8.27 29.64
N PRO A 595 -24.70 -7.07 29.22
CA PRO A 595 -24.85 -5.84 29.98
C PRO A 595 -26.29 -5.31 29.88
N VAL A 596 -27.10 -5.51 30.92
CA VAL A 596 -28.49 -5.02 30.97
C VAL A 596 -28.53 -3.57 31.45
N ALA A 597 -29.05 -2.68 30.59
CA ALA A 597 -29.37 -1.31 30.99
C ALA A 597 -30.48 -1.31 32.05
N THR A 598 -30.11 -0.95 33.28
CA THR A 598 -31.02 -0.91 34.43
C THR A 598 -31.61 0.50 34.51
N PRO A 599 -32.93 0.68 34.25
CA PRO A 599 -33.53 2.01 34.27
C PRO A 599 -33.55 2.58 35.68
N ASP A 600 -33.14 3.85 35.82
CA ASP A 600 -33.51 4.66 36.97
C ASP A 600 -34.97 5.11 36.81
N PHE A 601 -35.87 4.55 37.62
CA PHE A 601 -37.30 4.87 37.55
C PHE A 601 -37.64 6.23 38.15
N ASP A 602 -36.72 6.87 38.89
CA ASP A 602 -36.87 8.25 39.36
C ASP A 602 -36.54 9.26 38.24
N ASP A 603 -35.82 8.83 37.19
CA ASP A 603 -35.62 9.61 35.96
C ASP A 603 -36.81 9.41 35.00
N PRO A 604 -37.64 10.45 34.75
CA PRO A 604 -38.81 10.34 33.89
C PRO A 604 -38.47 9.98 32.44
N VAL A 605 -37.27 10.32 31.95
CA VAL A 605 -36.85 10.00 30.60
C VAL A 605 -36.56 8.51 30.48
N GLN A 606 -35.86 7.93 31.45
CA GLN A 606 -35.55 6.50 31.48
C GLN A 606 -36.81 5.67 31.71
N ALA A 607 -37.68 6.07 32.64
CA ALA A 607 -38.98 5.43 32.87
C ALA A 607 -39.85 5.42 31.59
N ALA A 608 -39.90 6.54 30.86
CA ALA A 608 -40.63 6.64 29.60
C ALA A 608 -40.03 5.73 28.50
N ARG A 609 -38.71 5.67 28.38
CA ARG A 609 -38.02 4.79 27.42
C ARG A 609 -38.29 3.31 27.73
N HIS A 610 -38.20 2.91 29.00
CA HIS A 610 -38.54 1.56 29.44
C HIS A 610 -39.99 1.19 29.05
N GLY A 611 -40.97 2.04 29.43
CA GLY A 611 -42.38 1.80 29.11
C GLY A 611 -42.67 1.76 27.61
N ARG A 612 -41.99 2.60 26.82
CA ARG A 612 -42.13 2.58 25.35
C ARG A 612 -41.58 1.28 24.75
N LEU A 613 -40.44 0.78 25.23
CA LEU A 613 -39.88 -0.49 24.74
C LEU A 613 -40.82 -1.66 25.07
N GLU A 614 -41.36 -1.73 26.28
CA GLU A 614 -42.34 -2.76 26.64
C GLU A 614 -43.58 -2.74 25.74
N SER A 615 -44.09 -1.54 25.43
CA SER A 615 -45.23 -1.37 24.52
C SER A 615 -44.91 -1.88 23.12
N LEU A 616 -43.76 -1.51 22.55
CA LEU A 616 -43.34 -1.94 21.22
C LEU A 616 -43.12 -3.46 21.13
N VAL A 617 -42.51 -4.06 22.16
CA VAL A 617 -42.34 -5.52 22.21
C VAL A 617 -43.69 -6.23 22.34
N THR A 618 -44.63 -5.66 23.10
CA THR A 618 -46.00 -6.19 23.18
C THR A 618 -46.69 -6.17 21.81
N GLU A 619 -46.58 -5.06 21.09
CA GLU A 619 -47.11 -4.89 19.74
C GLU A 619 -46.47 -5.89 18.76
N ARG A 620 -45.14 -6.03 18.79
CA ARG A 620 -44.42 -7.02 17.96
C ARG A 620 -44.90 -8.45 18.21
N LEU A 621 -45.10 -8.84 19.48
CA LEU A 621 -45.61 -10.15 19.84
C LEU A 621 -47.07 -10.36 19.37
N ALA A 622 -47.90 -9.32 19.41
CA ALA A 622 -49.27 -9.36 18.89
C ALA A 622 -49.28 -9.52 17.36
N LEU A 623 -48.46 -8.76 16.64
CA LEU A 623 -48.28 -8.86 15.20
C LEU A 623 -47.78 -10.25 14.78
N ALA A 624 -46.85 -10.85 15.53
CA ALA A 624 -46.38 -12.21 15.29
C ALA A 624 -47.51 -13.25 15.40
N ARG A 625 -48.45 -13.07 16.34
CA ARG A 625 -49.67 -13.91 16.45
C ARG A 625 -50.66 -13.65 15.33
N HIS A 626 -50.84 -12.40 14.89
CA HIS A 626 -51.70 -12.09 13.75
C HIS A 626 -51.14 -12.68 12.45
N ARG A 627 -49.82 -12.67 12.28
CA ARG A 627 -49.14 -13.25 11.11
C ARG A 627 -49.43 -14.74 10.94
N THR A 628 -49.52 -15.52 12.02
CA THR A 628 -49.82 -16.96 11.94
C THR A 628 -51.27 -17.24 11.55
N LEU A 629 -52.17 -16.27 11.77
CA LEU A 629 -53.60 -16.36 11.49
C LEU A 629 -54.01 -15.70 10.16
N ALA A 630 -53.09 -15.00 9.48
CA ALA A 630 -53.33 -14.28 8.24
C ALA A 630 -53.88 -15.20 7.13
N ARG A 631 -54.93 -14.75 6.45
CA ARG A 631 -55.69 -15.55 5.47
C ARG A 631 -55.48 -15.12 4.02
N SER A 632 -54.78 -14.00 3.79
CA SER A 632 -54.50 -13.51 2.44
C SER A 632 -53.05 -13.00 2.27
N PRO A 633 -52.50 -13.02 1.05
CA PRO A 633 -51.17 -12.45 0.78
C PRO A 633 -51.07 -10.95 1.09
N ARG A 634 -52.14 -10.17 0.86
CA ARG A 634 -52.16 -8.72 1.14
C ARG A 634 -52.11 -8.42 2.63
N GLU A 635 -52.89 -9.17 3.42
CA GLU A 635 -52.88 -9.06 4.88
C GLU A 635 -51.51 -9.45 5.45
N LEU A 636 -50.92 -10.54 4.94
CA LEU A 636 -49.57 -10.96 5.33
C LEU A 636 -48.51 -9.89 5.01
N GLN A 637 -48.63 -9.23 3.85
CA GLN A 637 -47.73 -8.16 3.44
C GLN A 637 -47.86 -6.92 4.35
N ALA A 638 -49.08 -6.53 4.72
CA ALA A 638 -49.31 -5.42 5.64
C ALA A 638 -48.74 -5.70 7.03
N ILE A 639 -49.01 -6.88 7.60
CA ILE A 639 -48.49 -7.30 8.91
C ILE A 639 -46.95 -7.33 8.88
N ASN A 640 -46.34 -7.85 7.82
CA ASN A 640 -44.88 -7.86 7.69
C ASN A 640 -44.29 -6.44 7.64
N ALA A 641 -44.95 -5.49 6.94
CA ALA A 641 -44.51 -4.10 6.89
C ALA A 641 -44.59 -3.42 8.27
N GLU A 642 -45.65 -3.67 9.03
CA GLU A 642 -45.80 -3.18 10.41
C GLU A 642 -44.78 -3.80 11.36
N MET A 643 -44.48 -5.09 11.23
CA MET A 643 -43.42 -5.76 11.99
C MET A 643 -42.06 -5.11 11.74
N VAL A 644 -41.68 -4.90 10.47
CA VAL A 644 -40.42 -4.24 10.10
C VAL A 644 -40.34 -2.81 10.66
N SER A 645 -41.45 -2.07 10.62
CA SER A 645 -41.52 -0.72 11.21
C SER A 645 -41.34 -0.75 12.73
N THR A 646 -42.01 -1.68 13.40
CA THR A 646 -41.93 -1.86 14.86
C THR A 646 -40.53 -2.27 15.29
N GLU A 647 -39.89 -3.19 14.56
CA GLU A 647 -38.51 -3.63 14.79
C GLU A 647 -37.53 -2.45 14.66
N LYS A 648 -37.64 -1.62 13.62
CA LYS A 648 -36.83 -0.40 13.49
C LYS A 648 -37.00 0.58 14.66
N GLN A 649 -38.23 0.71 15.18
CA GLN A 649 -38.48 1.53 16.36
C GLN A 649 -37.87 0.94 17.63
N ILE A 650 -37.89 -0.39 17.78
CA ILE A 650 -37.21 -1.09 18.87
C ILE A 650 -35.71 -0.83 18.78
N GLU A 651 -35.07 -1.04 17.63
CA GLU A 651 -33.62 -0.84 17.48
C GLU A 651 -33.20 0.59 17.81
N SER A 652 -33.89 1.59 17.24
CA SER A 652 -33.63 3.01 17.52
C SER A 652 -33.76 3.34 19.01
N LEU A 653 -34.78 2.78 19.68
CA LEU A 653 -34.98 2.98 21.11
C LEU A 653 -33.91 2.28 21.96
N VAL A 654 -33.50 1.06 21.59
CA VAL A 654 -32.42 0.34 22.29
C VAL A 654 -31.10 1.11 22.17
N TYR A 655 -30.74 1.59 20.98
CA TYR A 655 -29.56 2.45 20.82
C TYR A 655 -29.62 3.71 21.69
N GLY A 656 -30.81 4.33 21.78
CA GLY A 656 -31.05 5.46 22.67
C GLY A 656 -30.93 5.13 24.16
N ILE A 657 -31.39 3.95 24.59
CA ILE A 657 -31.27 3.46 25.97
C ILE A 657 -29.80 3.31 26.37
N TYR A 658 -28.97 2.75 25.49
CA TYR A 658 -27.53 2.57 25.73
C TYR A 658 -26.67 3.81 25.41
N GLY A 659 -27.28 4.92 24.96
CA GLY A 659 -26.57 6.16 24.69
C GLY A 659 -25.54 6.06 23.55
N LEU A 660 -25.84 5.30 22.50
CA LEU A 660 -24.96 5.18 21.34
C LEU A 660 -25.01 6.43 20.46
N SER A 661 -23.84 6.85 19.99
CA SER A 661 -23.70 7.88 18.95
C SER A 661 -24.03 7.31 17.56
N MET A 662 -24.24 8.19 16.57
CA MET A 662 -24.48 7.75 15.19
C MET A 662 -23.32 6.92 14.62
N ASP A 663 -22.08 7.24 14.98
CA ASP A 663 -20.89 6.49 14.55
C ASP A 663 -20.83 5.10 15.20
N GLU A 664 -21.20 5.00 16.48
CA GLU A 664 -21.27 3.72 17.19
C GLU A 664 -22.38 2.83 16.62
N ILE A 665 -23.56 3.40 16.34
CA ILE A 665 -24.67 2.69 15.67
C ILE A 665 -24.21 2.18 14.31
N SER A 666 -23.61 3.05 13.49
CA SER A 666 -23.11 2.65 12.17
C SER A 666 -22.07 1.53 12.26
N PHE A 667 -21.20 1.55 13.27
CA PHE A 667 -20.21 0.51 13.50
C PHE A 667 -20.87 -0.82 13.89
N VAL A 668 -21.80 -0.82 14.85
CA VAL A 668 -22.57 -2.02 15.27
C VAL A 668 -23.27 -2.63 14.06
N GLU A 669 -23.99 -1.81 13.30
CA GLU A 669 -24.74 -2.25 12.13
C GLU A 669 -23.86 -2.86 11.03
N SER A 670 -22.68 -2.27 10.78
CA SER A 670 -21.73 -2.75 9.78
C SER A 670 -20.96 -4.00 10.20
N SER A 671 -20.86 -4.26 11.52
CA SER A 671 -20.13 -5.41 12.08
C SER A 671 -20.96 -6.69 12.05
N LEU A 672 -22.26 -6.58 11.83
CA LEU A 672 -23.19 -7.69 11.79
C LEU A 672 -23.56 -8.07 10.36
N PRO A 673 -23.80 -9.35 10.06
CA PRO A 673 -24.26 -9.76 8.74
C PRO A 673 -25.60 -9.10 8.40
N SER A 674 -25.76 -8.70 7.13
CA SER A 674 -27.03 -8.16 6.62
C SER A 674 -28.16 -9.16 6.86
N GLU A 675 -29.32 -8.69 7.33
CA GLU A 675 -30.47 -9.55 7.56
C GLU A 675 -30.78 -10.38 6.30
N LYS A 676 -30.73 -11.71 6.42
CA LYS A 676 -31.39 -12.55 5.42
C LYS A 676 -32.89 -12.22 5.52
N PRO A 677 -33.55 -11.79 4.42
CA PRO A 677 -34.99 -11.60 4.45
C PRO A 677 -35.61 -12.89 4.96
N LEU A 678 -36.52 -12.78 5.94
CA LEU A 678 -37.28 -13.89 6.52
C LEU A 678 -37.75 -14.83 5.41
N SER A 679 -36.95 -15.86 5.10
CA SER A 679 -37.32 -16.85 4.11
C SER A 679 -38.54 -17.54 4.67
N SER A 680 -39.64 -17.50 3.91
CA SER A 680 -40.88 -18.22 4.19
C SER A 680 -40.57 -19.59 4.79
N GLY A 681 -40.71 -19.70 6.12
CA GLY A 681 -40.49 -20.95 6.82
C GLY A 681 -41.42 -21.99 6.19
N LYS A 682 -40.83 -23.00 5.56
CA LYS A 682 -41.57 -24.20 5.18
C LYS A 682 -42.18 -24.74 6.47
N ARG A 683 -43.52 -24.80 6.50
CA ARG A 683 -44.26 -25.59 7.48
C ARG A 683 -43.75 -27.03 7.38
N SER A 684 -43.13 -27.54 8.45
CA SER A 684 -43.07 -28.97 8.74
C SER A 684 -44.22 -29.32 9.67
#